data_AF-A0A842W058-F1
#
_entry.id   AF-A0A842W058-F1
#
_cell.length_a   1.000
_cell.length_b   1.000
_cell.length_c   1.000
_cell.angle_alpha   90.00
_cell.angle_beta   90.00
_cell.angle_gamma   90.00
#
_symmetry.space_group_name_H-M   'P 1'
#
loop_
_entity.id
_entity.type
_entity.pdbx_description
1 polymer ?
#
loop_
_entity_poly.entity_id
_entity_poly.type
_entity_poly.pdbx_seq_one_letter_code
_entity_poly.pdbx_strand_id
1 'polypeptide(L)'
;MKINKRKKNIGCLKITLAVPIITILLFTLCTCTNELPYKELDHENKPLDAALCSPEVIGEVSDGAFASDVYVYGDYAYMADQDDGLEIINISIPSSPSEVGELYDGGSAQGIYVLGDYAYVADDDNGLEIIDISDPTNPTEVGSCFDLGNAHDLCVSGNYAYVADGNNGLEIINITDPYNPVEKGQYDDGGEARDVHVSGDYAYVADGDDGLEIINITVPSSPSEKGEYNDGGYAYGVYVLGDYAYLADTTDGLEIIDISDPSNPVEVGQFDDGGNSRDVYVSGDYAYIADGGGGFEIIDINNPRYPYKIAEIDDMAVSNGIFLSEPYIYIADNQDGLKIIDAKIDTDGDGLSDYAELNIHSTDPNDPDSDDDGLTDSDEITIILTNPNINDTDDDDLTDGEEYLHYGTNASDSDTDGDGLSDYAEIMTHKTSPTLVDTDSDGLTDYEELNTEYTDPNDADSDGDGLTDGDEKYILGTEPLEDDTDGDNLNDGMEYYQYGTSPLDIDSDDDNINDYEELKTYFTDPLLSDTDSDGLNDSQEIDGGTNPINEDSDSDNLNDGFEVSIGTNATKKDTDNDGYDDGVEIMSGTDPLDPKSYPRLFDILDIIIGAIAVFSIILSLFALKKNKRDGLRKDESEELSKSEMVVDSETSDSDD
;
A
#
# COMPACT_ATOMS: atom_id res chain seq x y z
N MET A 1 -48.79 -22.32 67.76
CA MET A 1 -49.49 -23.26 66.85
C MET A 1 -48.77 -23.19 65.51
N LYS A 2 -47.85 -24.12 65.27
CA LYS A 2 -48.04 -25.34 64.45
C LYS A 2 -48.26 -25.05 62.96
N ILE A 3 -47.16 -25.11 62.21
CA ILE A 3 -46.89 -26.09 61.12
C ILE A 3 -48.16 -26.68 60.49
N ASN A 4 -48.36 -26.51 59.17
CA ASN A 4 -48.35 -27.67 58.27
C ASN A 4 -48.33 -27.34 56.76
N LYS A 5 -47.46 -28.10 56.09
CA LYS A 5 -47.26 -28.28 54.65
C LYS A 5 -48.56 -28.70 53.92
N ARG A 6 -48.65 -28.36 52.64
CA ARG A 6 -49.13 -29.27 51.57
C ARG A 6 -48.58 -28.87 50.19
N LYS A 7 -47.88 -29.80 49.55
CA LYS A 7 -47.46 -29.80 48.14
C LYS A 7 -48.66 -30.09 47.23
N LYS A 8 -48.76 -29.45 46.05
CA LYS A 8 -48.68 -30.07 44.71
C LYS A 8 -49.02 -29.09 43.57
N ASN A 9 -48.08 -29.03 42.62
CA ASN A 9 -48.06 -28.72 41.17
C ASN A 9 -49.35 -28.22 40.47
N ILE A 10 -49.21 -27.21 39.59
CA ILE A 10 -49.13 -27.30 38.11
C ILE A 10 -49.35 -25.88 37.53
N GLY A 11 -48.41 -25.42 36.69
CA GLY A 11 -48.67 -24.81 35.38
C GLY A 11 -49.30 -23.41 35.25
N CYS A 12 -48.44 -22.50 34.77
CA CYS A 12 -48.65 -21.65 33.59
C CYS A 12 -49.25 -20.24 33.70
N LEU A 13 -48.56 -19.33 32.99
CA LEU A 13 -49.02 -18.12 32.31
C LEU A 13 -49.00 -16.77 33.06
N LYS A 14 -47.83 -16.12 32.98
CA LYS A 14 -47.52 -14.82 32.36
C LYS A 14 -48.56 -13.66 32.42
N ILE A 15 -47.98 -12.49 32.74
CA ILE A 15 -48.34 -11.09 32.42
C ILE A 15 -49.05 -10.31 33.52
N THR A 16 -48.38 -9.28 34.04
CA THR A 16 -49.05 -8.07 34.52
C THR A 16 -48.20 -6.85 34.19
N LEU A 17 -48.83 -5.90 33.49
CA LEU A 17 -48.34 -4.59 33.10
C LEU A 17 -48.21 -3.62 34.29
N ALA A 18 -47.14 -2.82 34.22
CA ALA A 18 -47.03 -1.35 34.36
C ALA A 18 -48.08 -0.54 35.15
N VAL A 19 -47.59 0.39 36.00
CA VAL A 19 -48.23 1.69 36.34
C VAL A 19 -47.14 2.74 36.72
N PRO A 20 -47.33 4.05 36.44
CA PRO A 20 -46.27 4.95 35.94
C PRO A 20 -46.22 6.38 36.56
N ILE A 21 -45.47 7.29 35.88
CA ILE A 21 -45.59 8.77 35.82
C ILE A 21 -45.02 9.61 37.00
N ILE A 22 -44.15 10.58 36.69
CA ILE A 22 -44.37 12.04 36.82
C ILE A 22 -43.29 12.82 36.04
N THR A 23 -43.76 13.60 35.06
CA THR A 23 -43.09 14.64 34.26
C THR A 23 -43.27 16.02 34.91
N ILE A 24 -42.38 17.00 34.62
CA ILE A 24 -42.72 18.40 34.27
C ILE A 24 -41.48 19.24 33.86
N LEU A 25 -41.53 19.71 32.58
CA LEU A 25 -41.10 20.98 31.92
C LEU A 25 -39.64 21.53 32.02
N LEU A 26 -39.09 22.32 31.08
CA LEU A 26 -39.05 22.46 29.59
C LEU A 26 -38.32 23.80 29.25
N PHE A 27 -37.59 23.86 28.11
CA PHE A 27 -37.06 25.01 27.32
C PHE A 27 -35.84 25.81 27.86
N THR A 28 -34.77 26.20 27.13
CA THR A 28 -34.19 25.92 25.77
C THR A 28 -32.83 26.65 25.63
N LEU A 29 -31.94 26.13 24.77
CA LEU A 29 -30.98 26.76 23.82
C LEU A 29 -29.72 25.85 23.76
N CYS A 30 -29.62 24.92 22.79
CA CYS A 30 -29.09 25.10 21.42
C CYS A 30 -27.59 25.41 21.38
N THR A 31 -26.76 24.36 21.21
CA THR A 31 -25.78 24.21 20.11
C THR A 31 -25.43 22.72 20.00
N CYS A 32 -25.55 22.15 18.80
CA CYS A 32 -25.05 20.82 18.43
C CYS A 32 -23.52 20.84 18.34
N THR A 33 -22.87 19.77 18.78
CA THR A 33 -21.95 18.97 17.95
C THR A 33 -21.92 17.55 18.52
N ASN A 34 -21.83 16.58 17.61
CA ASN A 34 -21.83 15.15 17.87
C ASN A 34 -20.56 14.75 18.63
N GLU A 35 -20.70 14.04 19.75
CA GLU A 35 -19.69 13.11 20.24
C GLU A 35 -20.37 11.75 20.40
N LEU A 36 -19.81 10.77 19.69
CA LEU A 36 -20.17 9.36 19.77
C LEU A 36 -19.82 8.82 21.19
N PRO A 37 -20.56 7.84 21.71
CA PRO A 37 -20.38 7.40 23.08
C PRO A 37 -19.12 6.53 23.21
N TYR A 38 -18.17 7.03 23.99
CA TYR A 38 -17.11 6.25 24.65
C TYR A 38 -17.75 5.05 25.35
N LYS A 39 -17.43 3.84 24.87
CA LYS A 39 -17.91 2.58 25.41
C LYS A 39 -16.97 2.18 26.54
N GLU A 40 -17.50 2.09 27.76
CA GLU A 40 -16.82 1.49 28.91
C GLU A 40 -16.34 0.08 28.53
N LEU A 41 -15.04 -0.17 28.72
CA LEU A 41 -14.40 -1.48 28.66
C LEU A 41 -14.90 -2.33 29.84
N ASP A 42 -15.80 -3.26 29.56
CA ASP A 42 -16.04 -4.41 30.42
C ASP A 42 -14.87 -5.40 30.22
N HIS A 43 -14.06 -5.55 31.27
CA HIS A 43 -13.09 -6.63 31.41
C HIS A 43 -13.81 -7.99 31.55
N GLU A 44 -14.16 -8.60 30.41
CA GLU A 44 -14.29 -10.05 30.29
C GLU A 44 -13.28 -10.52 29.24
N ASN A 45 -12.13 -11.02 29.70
CA ASN A 45 -11.10 -11.68 28.89
C ASN A 45 -11.71 -12.78 28.03
N LYS A 46 -11.96 -12.46 26.77
CA LYS A 46 -11.85 -13.42 25.67
C LYS A 46 -10.72 -12.91 24.79
N PRO A 47 -9.72 -13.74 24.44
CA PRO A 47 -8.75 -13.35 23.42
C PRO A 47 -9.50 -13.00 22.13
N LEU A 48 -9.04 -11.94 21.48
CA LEU A 48 -9.46 -11.56 20.15
C LEU A 48 -9.11 -12.74 19.22
N ASP A 49 -10.07 -13.18 18.41
CA ASP A 49 -10.04 -14.41 17.60
C ASP A 49 -9.18 -14.25 16.31
N ALA A 50 -8.03 -13.58 16.41
CA ALA A 50 -6.96 -13.61 15.41
C ALA A 50 -5.94 -14.67 15.87
N ALA A 51 -5.51 -15.55 14.97
CA ALA A 51 -4.58 -16.61 15.35
C ALA A 51 -3.22 -15.99 15.69
N LEU A 52 -2.96 -15.76 16.98
CA LEU A 52 -1.69 -15.25 17.55
C LEU A 52 -0.47 -16.11 17.20
N CYS A 53 -0.70 -17.28 16.63
CA CYS A 53 0.31 -18.12 15.99
C CYS A 53 -0.38 -19.14 15.08
N SER A 54 0.34 -19.63 14.07
CA SER A 54 -0.12 -20.72 13.20
C SER A 54 1.02 -21.72 12.98
N PRO A 55 1.28 -22.61 13.95
CA PRO A 55 2.43 -23.50 13.87
C PRO A 55 2.28 -24.49 12.70
N GLU A 56 3.38 -24.73 11.99
CA GLU A 56 3.42 -25.58 10.81
C GLU A 56 4.63 -26.51 10.87
N VAL A 57 4.42 -27.81 10.61
CA VAL A 57 5.53 -28.74 10.37
C VAL A 57 6.16 -28.42 9.01
N ILE A 58 7.39 -27.91 9.03
CA ILE A 58 8.11 -27.50 7.83
C ILE A 58 9.07 -28.57 7.32
N GLY A 59 9.50 -29.51 8.18
CA GLY A 59 10.42 -30.57 7.83
C GLY A 59 10.30 -31.79 8.75
N GLU A 60 10.71 -32.95 8.24
CA GLU A 60 10.68 -34.22 8.98
C GLU A 60 11.81 -35.17 8.53
N VAL A 61 12.30 -36.00 9.45
CA VAL A 61 13.10 -37.19 9.18
C VAL A 61 12.45 -38.35 9.92
N SER A 62 12.03 -39.38 9.18
CA SER A 62 11.42 -40.58 9.77
C SER A 62 12.27 -41.82 9.50
N ASP A 63 12.72 -42.42 10.58
CA ASP A 63 13.51 -43.66 10.67
C ASP A 63 12.62 -44.86 11.05
N GLY A 64 11.50 -44.61 11.74
CA GLY A 64 10.62 -45.65 12.28
C GLY A 64 11.08 -46.22 13.63
N ALA A 65 12.07 -45.57 14.25
CA ALA A 65 12.70 -45.88 15.51
C ALA A 65 12.06 -45.07 16.66
N PHE A 66 12.59 -45.14 17.87
CA PHE A 66 11.94 -44.53 19.04
C PHE A 66 12.71 -43.29 19.51
N ALA A 67 12.49 -42.17 18.80
CA ALA A 67 13.06 -40.89 19.16
C ALA A 67 12.59 -40.46 20.56
N SER A 68 13.55 -40.23 21.46
CA SER A 68 13.29 -39.91 22.87
C SER A 68 13.59 -38.45 23.18
N ASP A 69 14.69 -37.91 22.68
CA ASP A 69 15.09 -36.53 22.94
C ASP A 69 15.86 -35.94 21.77
N VAL A 70 15.90 -34.61 21.66
CA VAL A 70 16.58 -33.88 20.59
C VAL A 70 17.31 -32.66 21.16
N TYR A 71 18.53 -32.44 20.66
CA TYR A 71 19.31 -31.25 20.96
C TYR A 71 19.81 -30.62 19.67
N VAL A 72 19.72 -29.29 19.53
CA VAL A 72 20.20 -28.58 18.34
C VAL A 72 21.47 -27.80 18.65
N TYR A 73 22.49 -27.97 17.80
CA TYR A 73 23.72 -27.20 17.87
C TYR A 73 24.29 -26.89 16.48
N GLY A 74 24.29 -25.60 16.13
CA GLY A 74 24.70 -25.15 14.80
C GLY A 74 23.74 -25.64 13.71
N ASP A 75 24.28 -26.24 12.65
CA ASP A 75 23.50 -26.73 11.50
C ASP A 75 23.00 -28.18 11.69
N TYR A 76 23.04 -28.71 12.91
CA TYR A 76 22.72 -30.11 13.21
C TYR A 76 21.72 -30.24 14.36
N ALA A 77 20.76 -31.14 14.19
CA ALA A 77 19.98 -31.73 15.26
C ALA A 77 20.59 -33.08 15.62
N TYR A 78 20.72 -33.34 16.91
CA TYR A 78 21.24 -34.57 17.48
C TYR A 78 20.10 -35.22 18.23
N MET A 79 19.77 -36.46 17.89
CA MET A 79 18.61 -37.15 18.44
C MET A 79 19.07 -38.38 19.22
N ALA A 80 18.53 -38.54 20.43
CA ALA A 80 18.63 -39.78 21.19
C ALA A 80 17.48 -40.70 20.78
N ASP A 81 17.82 -41.88 20.29
CA ASP A 81 16.88 -42.90 19.84
C ASP A 81 17.10 -44.24 20.57
N GLN A 82 16.02 -44.88 21.02
CA GLN A 82 16.11 -46.12 21.80
C GLN A 82 16.56 -47.33 20.98
N ASP A 83 16.29 -47.35 19.67
CA ASP A 83 16.60 -48.46 18.77
C ASP A 83 17.88 -48.20 17.95
N ASP A 84 18.18 -46.94 17.65
CA ASP A 84 19.30 -46.54 16.76
C ASP A 84 20.42 -45.73 17.46
N GLY A 85 20.27 -45.37 18.74
CA GLY A 85 21.29 -44.71 19.55
C GLY A 85 21.38 -43.21 19.25
N LEU A 86 22.59 -42.69 18.97
CA LEU A 86 22.74 -41.30 18.54
C LEU A 86 22.50 -41.17 17.04
N GLU A 87 21.56 -40.33 16.64
CA GLU A 87 21.40 -39.89 15.25
C GLU A 87 21.80 -38.42 15.08
N ILE A 88 22.42 -38.10 13.95
CA ILE A 88 22.87 -36.75 13.60
C ILE A 88 22.22 -36.33 12.29
N ILE A 89 21.40 -35.29 12.35
CA ILE A 89 20.58 -34.80 11.25
C ILE A 89 21.05 -33.40 10.85
N ASN A 90 21.37 -33.21 9.58
CA ASN A 90 21.66 -31.90 9.01
C ASN A 90 20.36 -31.12 8.82
N ILE A 91 20.29 -29.94 9.41
CA ILE A 91 19.14 -29.04 9.43
C ILE A 91 19.46 -27.66 8.83
N SER A 92 20.57 -27.53 8.09
CA SER A 92 20.94 -26.28 7.40
C SER A 92 19.86 -25.76 6.44
N ILE A 93 18.97 -26.64 6.00
CA ILE A 93 17.71 -26.30 5.34
C ILE A 93 16.60 -26.99 6.15
N PRO A 94 15.96 -26.29 7.09
CA PRO A 94 14.97 -26.86 8.01
C PRO A 94 13.78 -27.54 7.33
N SER A 95 13.44 -27.14 6.11
CA SER A 95 12.36 -27.75 5.31
C SER A 95 12.78 -29.00 4.53
N SER A 96 14.05 -29.38 4.58
CA SER A 96 14.59 -30.57 3.93
C SER A 96 15.72 -31.16 4.78
N PRO A 97 15.44 -31.55 6.04
CA PRO A 97 16.44 -32.13 6.91
C PRO A 97 16.90 -33.49 6.35
N SER A 98 18.11 -33.90 6.71
CA SER A 98 18.66 -35.17 6.28
C SER A 98 19.64 -35.74 7.29
N GLU A 99 19.45 -36.99 7.67
CA GLU A 99 20.40 -37.75 8.46
C GLU A 99 21.78 -37.84 7.78
N VAL A 100 22.85 -37.65 8.55
CA VAL A 100 24.24 -37.64 8.08
C VAL A 100 25.17 -38.59 8.83
N GLY A 101 24.78 -39.05 10.03
CA GLY A 101 25.55 -39.99 10.83
C GLY A 101 24.70 -40.63 11.93
N GLU A 102 25.12 -41.83 12.34
CA GLU A 102 24.49 -42.65 13.36
C GLU A 102 25.58 -43.28 14.24
N LEU A 103 25.28 -43.54 15.51
CA LEU A 103 26.09 -44.38 16.40
C LEU A 103 25.17 -45.22 17.29
N TYR A 104 25.02 -46.50 16.93
CA TYR A 104 24.36 -47.51 17.75
C TYR A 104 25.39 -48.41 18.43
N ASP A 105 25.41 -48.43 19.75
CA ASP A 105 26.33 -49.22 20.56
C ASP A 105 25.65 -50.49 21.16
N GLY A 106 24.32 -50.56 21.10
CA GLY A 106 23.50 -51.64 21.63
C GLY A 106 22.67 -51.29 22.86
N GLY A 107 22.80 -50.06 23.39
CA GLY A 107 22.00 -49.51 24.47
C GLY A 107 20.69 -48.87 24.00
N SER A 108 20.09 -48.07 24.88
CA SER A 108 18.83 -47.35 24.66
C SER A 108 18.99 -45.88 25.06
N ALA A 109 19.31 -45.03 24.09
CA ALA A 109 19.51 -43.61 24.30
C ALA A 109 18.17 -42.91 24.63
N GLN A 110 18.16 -42.13 25.72
CA GLN A 110 16.96 -41.46 26.25
C GLN A 110 17.07 -39.94 26.18
N GLY A 111 18.16 -39.37 26.71
CA GLY A 111 18.39 -37.93 26.76
C GLY A 111 19.72 -37.51 26.13
N ILE A 112 19.80 -36.29 25.62
CA ILE A 112 20.98 -35.81 24.91
C ILE A 112 21.32 -34.35 25.21
N TYR A 113 22.61 -34.09 25.43
CA TYR A 113 23.14 -32.75 25.56
C TYR A 113 24.38 -32.57 24.67
N VAL A 114 24.46 -31.46 23.92
CA VAL A 114 25.63 -31.18 23.07
C VAL A 114 26.42 -29.98 23.58
N LEU A 115 27.73 -30.18 23.78
CA LEU A 115 28.66 -29.11 24.16
C LEU A 115 29.93 -29.14 23.31
N GLY A 116 30.00 -28.24 22.34
CA GLY A 116 31.16 -28.11 21.46
C GLY A 116 31.27 -29.31 20.51
N ASP A 117 32.38 -30.04 20.58
CA ASP A 117 32.66 -31.20 19.73
C ASP A 117 32.17 -32.53 20.34
N TYR A 118 31.38 -32.49 21.42
CA TYR A 118 30.92 -33.68 22.14
C TYR A 118 29.40 -33.69 22.33
N ALA A 119 28.80 -34.84 22.03
CA ALA A 119 27.46 -35.20 22.50
C ALA A 119 27.59 -36.06 23.76
N TYR A 120 26.75 -35.77 24.74
CA TYR A 120 26.62 -36.49 25.99
C TYR A 120 25.25 -37.14 25.96
N VAL A 121 25.20 -38.46 26.09
CA VAL A 121 23.97 -39.24 25.95
C VAL A 121 23.69 -39.97 27.25
N ALA A 122 22.47 -39.84 27.76
CA ALA A 122 21.94 -40.66 28.84
C ALA A 122 21.36 -41.92 28.20
N ASP A 123 21.99 -43.05 28.45
CA ASP A 123 21.58 -44.34 27.93
C ASP A 123 21.03 -45.22 29.07
N ASP A 124 19.80 -45.71 28.92
CA ASP A 124 19.10 -46.49 29.96
C ASP A 124 19.86 -47.77 30.35
N ASP A 125 20.61 -48.37 29.41
CA ASP A 125 21.35 -49.61 29.64
C ASP A 125 22.83 -49.35 30.01
N ASN A 126 23.39 -48.21 29.62
CA ASN A 126 24.84 -47.94 29.69
C ASN A 126 25.25 -46.75 30.58
N GLY A 127 24.31 -45.98 31.13
CA GLY A 127 24.58 -44.77 31.92
C GLY A 127 24.99 -43.58 31.04
N LEU A 128 25.98 -42.79 31.47
CA LEU A 128 26.48 -41.66 30.67
C LEU A 128 27.46 -42.12 29.58
N GLU A 129 27.18 -41.76 28.33
CA GLU A 129 28.09 -41.90 27.18
C GLU A 129 28.56 -40.53 26.67
N ILE A 130 29.81 -40.47 26.20
CA ILE A 130 30.41 -39.27 25.64
C ILE A 130 30.93 -39.60 24.24
N ILE A 131 30.37 -38.91 23.25
CA ILE A 131 30.58 -39.17 21.82
C ILE A 131 31.26 -37.95 21.20
N ASP A 132 32.39 -38.16 20.54
CA ASP A 132 33.04 -37.15 19.69
C ASP A 132 32.25 -37.01 18.38
N ILE A 133 31.73 -35.81 18.16
CA ILE A 133 30.89 -35.41 17.02
C ILE A 133 31.59 -34.38 16.13
N SER A 134 32.92 -34.20 16.27
CA SER A 134 33.70 -33.26 15.46
C SER A 134 33.65 -33.57 13.95
N ASP A 135 33.40 -34.84 13.59
CA ASP A 135 32.96 -35.26 12.27
C ASP A 135 31.55 -35.86 12.39
N PRO A 136 30.49 -35.10 12.07
CA PRO A 136 29.10 -35.55 12.24
C PRO A 136 28.73 -36.72 11.33
N THR A 137 29.57 -37.06 10.34
CA THR A 137 29.36 -38.23 9.46
C THR A 137 29.97 -39.52 10.01
N ASN A 138 30.77 -39.40 11.08
CA ASN A 138 31.43 -40.52 11.73
C ASN A 138 31.59 -40.23 13.24
N PRO A 139 30.47 -40.16 13.99
CA PRO A 139 30.51 -40.03 15.44
C PRO A 139 31.24 -41.22 16.07
N THR A 140 31.96 -40.98 17.18
CA THR A 140 32.66 -42.05 17.90
C THR A 140 32.60 -41.86 19.41
N GLU A 141 32.20 -42.91 20.14
CA GLU A 141 32.30 -42.95 21.60
C GLU A 141 33.77 -42.79 22.04
N VAL A 142 34.01 -41.85 22.96
CA VAL A 142 35.33 -41.53 23.52
C VAL A 142 35.45 -41.83 25.01
N GLY A 143 34.34 -41.89 25.72
CA GLY A 143 34.29 -42.24 27.14
C GLY A 143 32.87 -42.55 27.60
N SER A 144 32.77 -43.29 28.69
CA SER A 144 31.50 -43.68 29.30
C SER A 144 31.67 -43.84 30.81
N CYS A 145 30.58 -43.62 31.55
CA CYS A 145 30.48 -43.83 32.99
C CYS A 145 29.29 -44.75 33.26
N PHE A 146 29.56 -46.05 33.15
CA PHE A 146 28.57 -47.09 33.39
C PHE A 146 28.20 -47.17 34.88
N ASP A 147 26.91 -46.96 35.16
CA ASP A 147 26.24 -47.32 36.41
C ASP A 147 25.33 -48.54 36.16
N LEU A 148 24.61 -49.00 37.19
CA LEU A 148 23.59 -50.05 37.02
C LEU A 148 22.18 -49.41 37.04
N GLY A 149 22.11 -48.13 36.71
CA GLY A 149 20.92 -47.31 36.74
C GLY A 149 20.13 -47.34 35.43
N ASN A 150 19.27 -46.35 35.30
CA ASN A 150 18.32 -46.12 34.21
C ASN A 150 18.42 -44.64 33.84
N ALA A 151 19.47 -44.26 33.13
CA ALA A 151 19.70 -42.88 32.75
C ALA A 151 18.60 -42.41 31.78
N HIS A 152 17.84 -41.40 32.18
CA HIS A 152 16.69 -40.89 31.44
C HIS A 152 16.97 -39.56 30.76
N ASP A 153 17.65 -38.64 31.46
CA ASP A 153 18.07 -37.37 30.87
C ASP A 153 19.34 -36.83 31.52
N LEU A 154 19.92 -35.78 30.94
CA LEU A 154 21.06 -35.09 31.49
C LEU A 154 21.10 -33.59 31.17
N CYS A 155 21.77 -32.86 32.04
CA CYS A 155 22.19 -31.49 31.78
C CYS A 155 23.69 -31.34 32.00
N VAL A 156 24.37 -30.58 31.14
CA VAL A 156 25.78 -30.25 31.32
C VAL A 156 25.94 -28.82 31.82
N SER A 157 26.64 -28.65 32.94
CA SER A 157 27.00 -27.33 33.46
C SER A 157 28.46 -27.28 33.90
N GLY A 158 29.24 -26.45 33.19
CA GLY A 158 30.67 -26.29 33.41
C GLY A 158 31.45 -27.56 33.10
N ASN A 159 32.00 -28.21 34.13
CA ASN A 159 32.83 -29.41 34.01
C ASN A 159 32.09 -30.69 34.44
N TYR A 160 30.78 -30.62 34.60
CA TYR A 160 29.96 -31.69 35.15
C TYR A 160 28.77 -31.99 34.25
N ALA A 161 28.52 -33.28 34.05
CA ALA A 161 27.24 -33.79 33.61
C ALA A 161 26.42 -34.17 34.86
N TYR A 162 25.15 -33.78 34.86
CA TYR A 162 24.17 -34.07 35.89
C TYR A 162 23.16 -34.99 35.21
N VAL A 163 23.05 -36.23 35.67
CA VAL A 163 22.26 -37.28 35.02
C VAL A 163 21.10 -37.63 35.94
N ALA A 164 19.88 -37.58 35.41
CA ALA A 164 18.69 -38.14 36.03
C ALA A 164 18.72 -39.66 35.80
N ASP A 165 19.14 -40.43 36.80
CA ASP A 165 19.43 -41.86 36.71
C ASP A 165 18.30 -42.73 37.27
N GLY A 166 17.05 -42.36 36.98
CA GLY A 166 15.87 -43.10 37.40
C GLY A 166 15.86 -43.37 38.91
N ASN A 167 15.84 -44.65 39.29
CA ASN A 167 15.78 -45.08 40.70
C ASN A 167 17.07 -44.83 41.51
N ASN A 168 18.14 -44.34 40.87
CA ASN A 168 19.38 -43.94 41.55
C ASN A 168 19.41 -42.42 41.82
N GLY A 169 18.37 -41.68 41.45
CA GLY A 169 18.26 -40.24 41.64
C GLY A 169 19.22 -39.45 40.74
N LEU A 170 19.79 -38.37 41.28
CA LEU A 170 20.73 -37.50 40.57
C LEU A 170 22.17 -38.00 40.69
N GLU A 171 22.80 -38.31 39.56
CA GLU A 171 24.25 -38.55 39.48
C GLU A 171 25.02 -37.32 38.99
N ILE A 172 26.18 -37.05 39.59
CA ILE A 172 27.04 -35.91 39.23
C ILE A 172 28.40 -36.42 38.75
N ILE A 173 28.66 -36.31 37.46
CA ILE A 173 29.82 -36.89 36.79
C ILE A 173 30.76 -35.79 36.34
N ASN A 174 32.04 -35.87 36.71
CA ASN A 174 33.05 -34.95 36.19
C ASN A 174 33.48 -35.35 34.78
N ILE A 175 33.27 -34.44 33.84
CA ILE A 175 33.54 -34.58 32.40
C ILE A 175 34.69 -33.69 31.91
N THR A 176 35.53 -33.16 32.81
CA THR A 176 36.69 -32.31 32.44
C THR A 176 37.63 -33.00 31.43
N ASP A 177 37.75 -34.33 31.55
CA ASP A 177 38.42 -35.18 30.56
C ASP A 177 37.36 -36.11 29.95
N PRO A 178 36.86 -35.83 28.74
CA PRO A 178 35.78 -36.60 28.13
C PRO A 178 36.18 -38.06 27.85
N TYR A 179 37.47 -38.36 27.80
CA TYR A 179 37.96 -39.75 27.64
C TYR A 179 37.95 -40.55 28.93
N ASN A 180 37.80 -39.90 30.09
CA ASN A 180 37.81 -40.53 31.40
C ASN A 180 36.82 -39.82 32.34
N PRO A 181 35.50 -39.89 32.06
CA PRO A 181 34.50 -39.36 32.97
C PRO A 181 34.56 -40.08 34.32
N VAL A 182 34.30 -39.35 35.40
CA VAL A 182 34.36 -39.90 36.77
C VAL A 182 33.25 -39.33 37.63
N GLU A 183 32.35 -40.20 38.07
CA GLU A 183 31.35 -39.93 39.11
C GLU A 183 31.98 -39.21 40.32
N LYS A 184 31.31 -38.15 40.80
CA LYS A 184 31.74 -37.34 41.95
C LYS A 184 30.81 -37.43 43.13
N GLY A 185 29.51 -37.49 42.89
CA GLY A 185 28.51 -37.57 43.93
C GLY A 185 27.18 -38.01 43.35
N GLN A 186 26.30 -38.40 44.26
CA GLN A 186 24.97 -38.89 43.97
C GLN A 186 24.03 -38.36 45.05
N TYR A 187 22.79 -38.06 44.69
CA TYR A 187 21.69 -37.79 45.61
C TYR A 187 20.50 -38.68 45.22
N ASP A 188 19.96 -39.40 46.20
CA ASP A 188 18.87 -40.36 46.03
C ASP A 188 17.96 -40.27 47.27
N ASP A 189 16.72 -39.84 47.05
CA ASP A 189 15.59 -39.79 47.99
C ASP A 189 14.71 -41.06 47.93
N GLY A 190 14.91 -41.89 46.92
CA GLY A 190 14.14 -43.10 46.63
C GLY A 190 13.06 -42.93 45.56
N GLY A 191 13.02 -41.78 44.87
CA GLY A 191 12.14 -41.47 43.74
C GLY A 191 12.61 -42.05 42.40
N GLU A 192 12.06 -41.51 41.31
CA GLU A 192 12.38 -41.87 39.93
C GLU A 192 12.74 -40.62 39.11
N ALA A 193 14.03 -40.28 39.10
CA ALA A 193 14.53 -39.10 38.39
C ALA A 193 14.39 -39.28 36.87
N ARG A 194 13.55 -38.46 36.24
CA ARG A 194 13.23 -38.49 34.81
C ARG A 194 14.00 -37.47 34.00
N ASP A 195 14.03 -36.23 34.48
CA ASP A 195 14.68 -35.11 33.81
C ASP A 195 15.38 -34.22 34.85
N VAL A 196 16.41 -33.49 34.42
CA VAL A 196 17.20 -32.58 35.24
C VAL A 196 17.56 -31.29 34.49
N HIS A 197 17.21 -30.15 35.09
CA HIS A 197 17.67 -28.84 34.64
C HIS A 197 18.62 -28.21 35.68
N VAL A 198 19.76 -27.66 35.23
CA VAL A 198 20.73 -27.02 36.13
C VAL A 198 20.71 -25.50 35.97
N SER A 199 20.40 -24.78 37.05
CA SER A 199 20.45 -23.31 37.09
C SER A 199 21.20 -22.81 38.32
N GLY A 200 22.35 -22.18 38.06
CA GLY A 200 23.22 -21.63 39.10
C GLY A 200 23.80 -22.70 40.03
N ASP A 201 23.40 -22.64 41.31
CA ASP A 201 23.90 -23.50 42.39
C ASP A 201 23.01 -24.74 42.64
N TYR A 202 21.97 -24.94 41.83
CA TYR A 202 20.95 -25.96 42.03
C TYR A 202 20.72 -26.81 40.78
N ALA A 203 20.44 -28.09 41.00
CA ALA A 203 19.82 -28.98 40.03
C ALA A 203 18.34 -29.12 40.41
N TYR A 204 17.46 -29.04 39.42
CA TYR A 204 16.02 -29.19 39.53
C TYR A 204 15.67 -30.48 38.81
N VAL A 205 15.09 -31.43 39.52
CA VAL A 205 14.86 -32.79 39.01
C VAL A 205 13.36 -33.06 39.00
N ALA A 206 12.84 -33.46 37.85
CA ALA A 206 11.51 -34.06 37.76
C ALA A 206 11.63 -35.52 38.23
N ASP A 207 11.04 -35.83 39.37
CA ASP A 207 11.27 -37.08 40.13
C ASP A 207 10.03 -38.00 40.17
N GLY A 208 9.30 -38.07 39.05
CA GLY A 208 8.13 -38.94 38.91
C GLY A 208 7.04 -38.63 39.95
N ASP A 209 6.64 -39.65 40.72
CA ASP A 209 5.61 -39.55 41.78
C ASP A 209 6.03 -38.61 42.94
N ASP A 210 7.33 -38.30 43.06
CA ASP A 210 7.87 -37.43 44.12
C ASP A 210 7.86 -35.94 43.71
N GLY A 211 7.54 -35.62 42.45
CA GLY A 211 7.32 -34.25 41.96
C GLY A 211 8.61 -33.53 41.57
N LEU A 212 8.78 -32.27 41.97
CA LEU A 212 9.99 -31.48 41.74
C LEU A 212 10.91 -31.51 42.96
N GLU A 213 12.13 -32.01 42.74
CA GLU A 213 13.21 -32.00 43.72
C GLU A 213 14.25 -30.92 43.39
N ILE A 214 14.58 -30.08 44.38
CA ILE A 214 15.58 -29.03 44.24
C ILE A 214 16.82 -29.42 45.04
N ILE A 215 17.93 -29.67 44.36
CA ILE A 215 19.15 -30.23 44.96
C ILE A 215 20.26 -29.18 44.90
N ASN A 216 20.88 -28.89 46.05
CA ASN A 216 22.06 -28.05 46.12
C ASN A 216 23.30 -28.81 45.60
N ILE A 217 23.91 -28.27 44.55
CA ILE A 217 25.06 -28.86 43.85
C ILE A 217 26.37 -28.07 44.03
N THR A 218 26.40 -27.10 44.95
CA THR A 218 27.60 -26.26 45.22
C THR A 218 28.83 -27.07 45.61
N VAL A 219 28.63 -28.25 46.18
CA VAL A 219 29.69 -29.23 46.47
C VAL A 219 29.34 -30.53 45.73
N PRO A 220 29.81 -30.70 44.48
CA PRO A 220 29.44 -31.83 43.62
C PRO A 220 29.68 -33.23 44.22
N SER A 221 30.58 -33.35 45.20
CA SER A 221 30.86 -34.62 45.87
C SER A 221 29.94 -34.93 47.06
N SER A 222 29.02 -34.03 47.38
CA SER A 222 28.09 -34.14 48.49
C SER A 222 26.85 -33.29 48.20
N PRO A 223 26.11 -33.58 47.12
CA PRO A 223 24.83 -32.92 46.85
C PRO A 223 23.87 -33.13 48.01
N SER A 224 22.92 -32.21 48.17
CA SER A 224 21.92 -32.28 49.23
C SER A 224 20.65 -31.56 48.85
N GLU A 225 19.50 -32.14 49.21
CA GLU A 225 18.19 -31.52 49.14
C GLU A 225 18.18 -30.07 49.64
N LYS A 226 17.50 -29.21 48.90
CA LYS A 226 17.24 -27.81 49.24
C LYS A 226 15.74 -27.57 49.50
N GLY A 227 14.87 -28.20 48.72
CA GLY A 227 13.42 -28.18 48.87
C GLY A 227 12.73 -29.08 47.84
N GLU A 228 11.46 -29.38 48.08
CA GLU A 228 10.62 -30.28 47.29
C GLU A 228 9.27 -29.60 46.98
N TYR A 229 8.65 -29.92 45.84
CA TYR A 229 7.25 -29.63 45.53
C TYR A 229 6.58 -30.89 45.00
N ASN A 230 5.46 -31.28 45.62
CA ASN A 230 4.71 -32.47 45.23
C ASN A 230 3.22 -32.25 45.52
N ASP A 231 2.39 -32.35 44.49
CA ASP A 231 0.93 -32.24 44.54
C ASP A 231 0.22 -33.60 44.37
N GLY A 232 0.98 -34.65 44.04
CA GLY A 232 0.55 -36.02 43.79
C GLY A 232 0.44 -36.41 42.32
N GLY A 233 0.87 -35.53 41.40
CA GLY A 233 1.08 -35.81 39.97
C GLY A 233 2.29 -36.69 39.69
N TYR A 234 2.63 -36.83 38.40
CA TYR A 234 3.82 -37.55 37.95
C TYR A 234 4.64 -36.66 37.01
N ALA A 235 5.68 -36.05 37.59
CA ALA A 235 6.58 -35.11 36.91
C ALA A 235 7.52 -35.86 35.97
N TYR A 236 7.56 -35.44 34.71
CA TYR A 236 8.35 -36.09 33.66
C TYR A 236 9.47 -35.19 33.15
N GLY A 237 9.17 -33.92 32.85
CA GLY A 237 10.12 -32.94 32.33
C GLY A 237 10.18 -31.69 33.19
N VAL A 238 11.32 -31.00 33.21
CA VAL A 238 11.55 -29.76 33.96
C VAL A 238 12.39 -28.76 33.19
N TYR A 239 11.90 -27.53 33.10
CA TYR A 239 12.66 -26.39 32.59
C TYR A 239 12.71 -25.26 33.59
N VAL A 240 13.84 -24.55 33.68
CA VAL A 240 14.01 -23.43 34.62
C VAL A 240 14.33 -22.13 33.88
N LEU A 241 13.47 -21.13 34.01
CA LEU A 241 13.68 -19.79 33.48
C LEU A 241 13.46 -18.73 34.57
N GLY A 242 14.54 -18.03 34.92
CA GLY A 242 14.49 -16.97 35.93
C GLY A 242 14.12 -17.51 37.32
N ASP A 243 13.01 -17.02 37.87
CA ASP A 243 12.49 -17.37 39.20
C ASP A 243 11.42 -18.49 39.14
N TYR A 244 11.23 -19.14 37.99
CA TYR A 244 10.22 -20.18 37.81
C TYR A 244 10.82 -21.50 37.33
N ALA A 245 10.28 -22.61 37.84
CA ALA A 245 10.41 -23.95 37.27
C ALA A 245 9.09 -24.32 36.60
N TYR A 246 9.18 -24.91 35.42
CA TYR A 246 8.06 -25.34 34.60
C TYR A 246 8.13 -26.85 34.54
N LEU A 247 7.07 -27.53 34.97
CA LEU A 247 7.01 -28.99 35.01
C LEU A 247 6.05 -29.49 33.94
N ALA A 248 6.51 -30.42 33.13
CA ALA A 248 5.65 -31.28 32.34
C ALA A 248 5.23 -32.46 33.23
N ASP A 249 3.98 -32.43 33.69
CA ASP A 249 3.36 -33.46 34.50
C ASP A 249 2.37 -34.28 33.67
N THR A 250 2.52 -35.60 33.70
CA THR A 250 1.66 -36.50 32.89
C THR A 250 0.22 -36.61 33.38
N THR A 251 -0.08 -36.10 34.59
CA THR A 251 -1.41 -36.07 35.20
C THR A 251 -2.03 -34.68 35.18
N ASP A 252 -1.21 -33.64 35.36
CA ASP A 252 -1.68 -32.26 35.58
C ASP A 252 -1.24 -31.27 34.49
N GLY A 253 -0.57 -31.73 33.42
CA GLY A 253 -0.18 -30.93 32.26
C GLY A 253 1.04 -30.04 32.56
N LEU A 254 0.96 -28.75 32.21
CA LEU A 254 2.00 -27.78 32.58
C LEU A 254 1.74 -27.20 33.97
N GLU A 255 2.68 -27.38 34.90
CA GLU A 255 2.70 -26.66 36.17
C GLU A 255 3.79 -25.58 36.20
N ILE A 256 3.49 -24.42 36.81
CA ILE A 256 4.42 -23.30 36.95
C ILE A 256 4.69 -23.04 38.43
N ILE A 257 5.93 -23.25 38.84
CA ILE A 257 6.36 -23.23 40.24
C ILE A 257 7.29 -22.03 40.48
N ASP A 258 6.93 -21.14 41.40
CA ASP A 258 7.80 -20.07 41.89
C ASP A 258 8.89 -20.67 42.78
N ILE A 259 10.13 -20.55 42.30
CA ILE A 259 11.36 -21.04 42.94
C ILE A 259 12.25 -19.90 43.45
N SER A 260 11.72 -18.69 43.59
CA SER A 260 12.47 -17.52 44.13
C SER A 260 13.02 -17.75 45.55
N ASP A 261 12.36 -18.62 46.32
CA ASP A 261 12.94 -19.29 47.50
C ASP A 261 13.03 -20.80 47.24
N PRO A 262 14.21 -21.32 46.81
CA PRO A 262 14.39 -22.74 46.49
C PRO A 262 14.16 -23.68 47.69
N SER A 263 14.07 -23.17 48.92
CA SER A 263 13.71 -23.99 50.10
C SER A 263 12.21 -24.13 50.33
N ASN A 264 11.39 -23.39 49.58
CA ASN A 264 9.95 -23.41 49.67
C ASN A 264 9.36 -23.07 48.28
N PRO A 265 9.51 -23.97 47.30
CA PRO A 265 8.85 -23.84 46.01
C PRO A 265 7.33 -23.77 46.17
N VAL A 266 6.66 -22.97 45.34
CA VAL A 266 5.19 -22.79 45.40
C VAL A 266 4.61 -22.70 44.00
N GLU A 267 3.65 -23.57 43.69
CA GLU A 267 2.84 -23.48 42.48
C GLU A 267 2.11 -22.12 42.39
N VAL A 268 2.26 -21.46 41.24
CA VAL A 268 1.60 -20.18 40.94
C VAL A 268 0.54 -20.28 39.85
N GLY A 269 0.61 -21.31 39.01
CA GLY A 269 -0.39 -21.61 37.99
C GLY A 269 -0.19 -22.98 37.36
N GLN A 270 -1.23 -23.44 36.66
CA GLN A 270 -1.27 -24.73 35.98
C GLN A 270 -2.11 -24.61 34.70
N PHE A 271 -1.78 -25.41 33.70
CA PHE A 271 -2.58 -25.64 32.50
C PHE A 271 -2.70 -27.15 32.27
N ASP A 272 -3.91 -27.67 32.50
CA ASP A 272 -4.26 -29.08 32.33
C ASP A 272 -5.29 -29.20 31.21
N ASP A 273 -4.95 -29.92 30.15
CA ASP A 273 -5.86 -30.25 29.05
C ASP A 273 -6.19 -31.76 28.98
N GLY A 274 -5.75 -32.52 29.98
CA GLY A 274 -5.87 -33.98 30.06
C GLY A 274 -4.83 -34.75 29.26
N GLY A 275 -3.79 -34.05 28.80
CA GLY A 275 -2.62 -34.54 28.09
C GLY A 275 -1.69 -35.44 28.90
N ASN A 276 -0.59 -35.84 28.28
CA ASN A 276 0.47 -36.66 28.89
C ASN A 276 1.80 -35.95 28.62
N SER A 277 1.95 -34.77 29.20
CA SER A 277 3.11 -33.90 29.01
C SER A 277 4.39 -34.60 29.44
N ARG A 278 5.36 -34.68 28.52
CA ARG A 278 6.63 -35.38 28.71
C ARG A 278 7.79 -34.43 28.86
N ASP A 279 7.82 -33.37 28.06
CA ASP A 279 8.91 -32.42 28.09
C ASP A 279 8.40 -31.00 27.83
N VAL A 280 9.15 -30.02 28.35
CA VAL A 280 8.82 -28.60 28.31
C VAL A 280 10.07 -27.79 27.98
N TYR A 281 9.95 -26.90 27.01
CA TYR A 281 10.94 -25.87 26.72
C TYR A 281 10.31 -24.49 26.90
N VAL A 282 11.03 -23.54 27.51
CA VAL A 282 10.52 -22.18 27.73
C VAL A 282 11.43 -21.14 27.09
N SER A 283 10.85 -20.23 26.30
CA SER A 283 11.53 -19.04 25.78
C SER A 283 10.62 -17.82 25.89
N GLY A 284 11.12 -16.75 26.50
CA GLY A 284 10.36 -15.52 26.71
C GLY A 284 9.05 -15.78 27.46
N ASP A 285 7.94 -15.43 26.81
CA ASP A 285 6.58 -15.52 27.34
C ASP A 285 5.84 -16.79 26.88
N TYR A 286 6.55 -17.77 26.30
CA TYR A 286 5.96 -19.00 25.79
C TYR A 286 6.58 -20.25 26.40
N ALA A 287 5.72 -21.20 26.75
CA ALA A 287 6.10 -22.58 27.04
C ALA A 287 5.67 -23.47 25.86
N TYR A 288 6.60 -24.32 25.42
CA TYR A 288 6.44 -25.27 24.34
C TYR A 288 6.42 -26.67 24.94
N ILE A 289 5.36 -27.43 24.70
CA ILE A 289 5.12 -28.71 25.37
C ILE A 289 5.13 -29.85 24.36
N ALA A 290 5.90 -30.89 24.66
CA ALA A 290 5.76 -32.20 24.05
C ALA A 290 4.70 -32.99 24.85
N ASP A 291 3.45 -32.97 24.40
CA ASP A 291 2.30 -33.51 25.14
C ASP A 291 2.07 -35.02 24.95
N GLY A 292 3.13 -35.77 24.64
CA GLY A 292 3.00 -37.20 24.36
C GLY A 292 1.98 -37.45 23.24
N GLY A 293 0.90 -38.16 23.58
CA GLY A 293 -0.16 -38.48 22.60
C GLY A 293 -1.09 -37.32 22.25
N GLY A 294 -0.98 -36.16 22.91
CA GLY A 294 -1.64 -34.91 22.50
C GLY A 294 -0.89 -34.16 21.40
N GLY A 295 0.37 -34.53 21.15
CA GLY A 295 1.22 -33.90 20.13
C GLY A 295 2.02 -32.74 20.70
N PHE A 296 1.98 -31.60 20.00
CA PHE A 296 2.76 -30.41 20.35
C PHE A 296 1.85 -29.23 20.72
N GLU A 297 2.19 -28.50 21.78
CA GLU A 297 1.42 -27.34 22.24
C GLU A 297 2.27 -26.09 22.48
N ILE A 298 1.67 -24.92 22.28
CA ILE A 298 2.22 -23.62 22.65
C ILE A 298 1.30 -22.97 23.66
N ILE A 299 1.85 -22.62 24.82
CA ILE A 299 1.14 -22.01 25.95
C ILE A 299 1.73 -20.63 26.20
N ASP A 300 0.86 -19.61 26.21
CA ASP A 300 1.20 -18.27 26.68
C ASP A 300 1.31 -18.29 28.21
N ILE A 301 2.48 -17.87 28.70
CA ILE A 301 2.84 -17.81 30.12
C ILE A 301 3.20 -16.39 30.59
N ASN A 302 2.91 -15.35 29.80
CA ASN A 302 3.15 -13.95 30.15
C ASN A 302 2.50 -13.59 31.51
N ASN A 303 1.36 -14.23 31.80
CA ASN A 303 0.81 -14.28 33.14
C ASN A 303 0.92 -15.70 33.74
N PRO A 304 1.95 -15.98 34.57
CA PRO A 304 2.19 -17.30 35.16
C PRO A 304 1.04 -17.85 36.00
N ARG A 305 0.09 -17.00 36.43
CA ARG A 305 -1.09 -17.42 37.19
C ARG A 305 -2.24 -17.92 36.34
N TYR A 306 -2.23 -17.57 35.06
CA TYR A 306 -3.31 -17.86 34.13
C TYR A 306 -2.73 -18.25 32.76
N PRO A 307 -1.90 -19.32 32.71
CA PRO A 307 -1.42 -19.83 31.44
C PRO A 307 -2.60 -20.31 30.58
N TYR A 308 -2.47 -20.17 29.26
CA TYR A 308 -3.48 -20.67 28.34
C TYR A 308 -2.85 -21.07 26.99
N LYS A 309 -3.36 -22.16 26.40
CA LYS A 309 -2.94 -22.65 25.09
C LYS A 309 -3.33 -21.68 23.98
N ILE A 310 -2.35 -21.34 23.13
CA ILE A 310 -2.53 -20.47 21.96
C ILE A 310 -2.49 -21.25 20.64
N ALA A 311 -1.80 -22.40 20.60
CA ALA A 311 -1.85 -23.31 19.46
C ALA A 311 -1.48 -24.77 19.82
N GLU A 312 -1.83 -25.68 18.92
CA GLU A 312 -1.56 -27.12 19.02
C GLU A 312 -1.30 -27.73 17.62
N ILE A 313 -0.56 -28.84 17.59
CA ILE A 313 -0.45 -29.76 16.44
C ILE A 313 -0.73 -31.19 16.93
N ASP A 314 -1.93 -31.69 16.65
CA ASP A 314 -2.41 -33.00 17.15
C ASP A 314 -2.11 -34.19 16.22
N ASP A 315 -1.57 -33.97 15.01
CA ASP A 315 -1.29 -35.04 14.02
C ASP A 315 0.11 -35.66 14.21
N MET A 316 0.60 -35.65 15.44
CA MET A 316 1.88 -36.25 15.86
C MET A 316 1.63 -37.61 16.52
N ALA A 317 2.63 -38.49 16.47
CA ALA A 317 2.50 -39.83 17.04
C ALA A 317 2.54 -39.78 18.57
N VAL A 318 3.71 -39.51 19.14
CA VAL A 318 3.94 -39.32 20.57
C VAL A 318 5.14 -38.40 20.74
N SER A 319 4.92 -37.13 21.08
CA SER A 319 6.00 -36.17 21.28
C SER A 319 6.70 -36.44 22.62
N ASN A 320 8.01 -36.72 22.57
CA ASN A 320 8.82 -37.09 23.74
C ASN A 320 9.68 -35.93 24.24
N GLY A 321 10.66 -35.51 23.44
CA GLY A 321 11.57 -34.42 23.77
C GLY A 321 11.38 -33.22 22.84
N ILE A 322 11.70 -32.04 23.36
CA ILE A 322 11.54 -30.77 22.66
C ILE A 322 12.75 -29.87 22.82
N PHE A 323 13.15 -29.25 21.71
CA PHE A 323 14.20 -28.23 21.73
C PHE A 323 13.83 -27.03 20.86
N LEU A 324 14.00 -25.83 21.40
CA LEU A 324 13.85 -24.59 20.64
C LEU A 324 15.22 -24.07 20.18
N SER A 325 15.36 -23.89 18.86
CA SER A 325 16.41 -23.08 18.27
C SER A 325 15.74 -22.08 17.33
N GLU A 326 15.41 -20.90 17.88
CA GLU A 326 14.60 -19.89 17.22
C GLU A 326 15.03 -19.63 15.76
N PRO A 327 14.06 -19.57 14.82
CA PRO A 327 12.61 -19.60 15.03
C PRO A 327 11.99 -21.01 15.12
N TYR A 328 12.81 -22.06 15.07
CA TYR A 328 12.31 -23.41 14.85
C TYR A 328 12.28 -24.24 16.14
N ILE A 329 11.25 -25.06 16.22
CA ILE A 329 11.05 -26.04 17.30
C ILE A 329 11.32 -27.42 16.73
N TYR A 330 12.06 -28.22 17.48
CA TYR A 330 12.48 -29.55 17.11
C TYR A 330 11.84 -30.51 18.10
N ILE A 331 11.08 -31.48 17.58
CA ILE A 331 10.38 -32.47 18.39
C ILE A 331 10.91 -33.85 18.04
N ALA A 332 11.30 -34.60 19.06
CA ALA A 332 11.48 -36.04 18.98
C ALA A 332 10.08 -36.70 19.04
N ASP A 333 9.52 -37.05 17.88
CA ASP A 333 8.16 -37.58 17.72
C ASP A 333 8.16 -39.10 17.56
N ASN A 334 8.62 -39.81 18.59
CA ASN A 334 8.60 -41.28 18.68
C ASN A 334 8.84 -41.97 17.32
N GLN A 335 8.02 -42.95 16.94
CA GLN A 335 8.05 -43.71 15.67
C GLN A 335 8.09 -42.90 14.36
N ASP A 336 7.98 -41.57 14.41
CA ASP A 336 8.07 -40.68 13.25
C ASP A 336 9.39 -39.89 13.16
N GLY A 337 10.30 -40.05 14.14
CA GLY A 337 11.64 -39.45 14.19
C GLY A 337 11.64 -37.97 14.54
N LEU A 338 12.41 -37.16 13.81
CA LEU A 338 12.49 -35.71 14.00
C LEU A 338 11.37 -34.96 13.26
N LYS A 339 10.65 -34.09 13.96
CA LYS A 339 9.80 -33.03 13.34
C LYS A 339 10.39 -31.65 13.58
N ILE A 340 10.34 -30.79 12.56
CA ILE A 340 10.76 -29.38 12.64
C ILE A 340 9.53 -28.50 12.40
N ILE A 341 9.23 -27.64 13.36
CA ILE A 341 8.05 -26.79 13.38
C ILE A 341 8.49 -25.32 13.31
N ASP A 342 7.82 -24.55 12.47
CA ASP A 342 7.84 -23.08 12.51
C ASP A 342 6.60 -22.60 13.25
N ALA A 343 6.79 -21.99 14.42
CA ALA A 343 5.69 -21.59 15.29
C ALA A 343 4.88 -20.41 14.73
N LYS A 344 5.54 -19.53 13.94
CA LYS A 344 4.95 -18.30 13.39
C LYS A 344 4.14 -17.52 14.42
N ILE A 345 4.75 -17.25 15.58
CA ILE A 345 4.15 -16.41 16.62
C ILE A 345 4.05 -14.98 16.09
N ASP A 346 2.90 -14.35 16.30
CA ASP A 346 2.50 -13.00 15.88
C ASP A 346 1.75 -12.37 17.07
N THR A 347 2.53 -11.69 17.93
CA THR A 347 2.11 -11.27 19.27
C THR A 347 1.09 -10.14 19.24
N ASP A 348 1.24 -9.16 18.35
CA ASP A 348 0.31 -8.04 18.20
C ASP A 348 -0.80 -8.29 17.17
N GLY A 349 -0.69 -9.34 16.36
CA GLY A 349 -1.70 -9.79 15.42
C GLY A 349 -1.76 -8.94 14.14
N ASP A 350 -0.68 -8.27 13.77
CA ASP A 350 -0.59 -7.43 12.56
C ASP A 350 -0.34 -8.26 11.28
N GLY A 351 0.02 -9.54 11.44
CA GLY A 351 0.31 -10.48 10.36
C GLY A 351 1.79 -10.70 10.05
N LEU A 352 2.68 -10.03 10.78
CA LEU A 352 4.12 -10.26 10.81
C LEU A 352 4.47 -11.11 12.03
N SER A 353 5.39 -12.06 11.88
CA SER A 353 5.79 -12.88 13.02
C SER A 353 6.84 -12.17 13.89
N ASP A 354 6.83 -12.36 15.21
CA ASP A 354 7.81 -11.83 16.16
C ASP A 354 9.26 -12.04 15.71
N TYR A 355 9.54 -13.20 15.12
CA TYR A 355 10.87 -13.50 14.59
C TYR A 355 11.25 -12.58 13.42
N ALA A 356 10.32 -12.34 12.50
CA ALA A 356 10.51 -11.44 11.36
C ALA A 356 10.66 -10.00 11.83
N GLU A 357 9.86 -9.57 12.79
CA GLU A 357 9.94 -8.25 13.40
C GLU A 357 11.31 -8.01 14.03
N LEU A 358 11.75 -8.89 14.94
CA LEU A 358 13.03 -8.69 15.64
C LEU A 358 14.27 -8.88 14.74
N ASN A 359 14.23 -9.82 13.80
CA ASN A 359 15.44 -10.27 13.08
C ASN A 359 15.53 -9.80 11.63
N ILE A 360 14.42 -9.35 11.03
CA ILE A 360 14.36 -8.94 9.62
C ILE A 360 14.01 -7.45 9.51
N HIS A 361 12.92 -7.02 10.15
CA HIS A 361 12.33 -5.69 9.97
C HIS A 361 12.72 -4.69 11.06
N SER A 362 13.23 -5.18 12.20
CA SER A 362 13.59 -4.40 13.38
C SER A 362 12.44 -3.60 14.01
N THR A 363 11.21 -4.09 13.87
CA THR A 363 9.97 -3.55 14.46
C THR A 363 9.72 -4.11 15.87
N ASP A 364 8.73 -3.59 16.61
CA ASP A 364 8.38 -4.06 17.96
C ASP A 364 7.25 -5.12 17.91
N PRO A 365 7.51 -6.39 18.28
CA PRO A 365 6.49 -7.47 18.26
C PRO A 365 5.23 -7.27 19.08
N ASN A 366 5.18 -6.21 19.89
CA ASN A 366 4.03 -5.90 20.73
C ASN A 366 3.26 -4.68 20.24
N ASP A 367 3.66 -4.09 19.11
CA ASP A 367 3.10 -2.86 18.58
C ASP A 367 2.87 -2.97 17.08
N PRO A 368 1.61 -3.11 16.63
CA PRO A 368 1.30 -3.44 15.24
C PRO A 368 1.60 -2.30 14.26
N ASP A 369 2.00 -1.12 14.74
CA ASP A 369 2.30 0.11 14.00
C ASP A 369 3.50 0.78 14.68
N SER A 370 4.71 0.36 14.32
CA SER A 370 5.95 0.66 15.03
C SER A 370 6.35 2.14 14.96
N ASP A 371 5.84 2.91 14.00
CA ASP A 371 6.14 4.34 13.83
C ASP A 371 4.94 5.30 14.00
N ASP A 372 3.79 4.76 14.42
CA ASP A 372 2.55 5.46 14.77
C ASP A 372 1.95 6.28 13.61
N ASP A 373 2.11 5.85 12.35
CA ASP A 373 1.64 6.58 11.17
C ASP A 373 0.23 6.17 10.71
N GLY A 374 -0.31 5.09 11.28
CA GLY A 374 -1.64 4.56 11.02
C GLY A 374 -1.69 3.37 10.05
N LEU A 375 -0.55 2.90 9.55
CA LEU A 375 -0.38 1.64 8.83
C LEU A 375 0.19 0.58 9.78
N THR A 376 -0.08 -0.70 9.49
CA THR A 376 0.58 -1.77 10.26
C THR A 376 1.92 -2.14 9.63
N ASP A 377 2.86 -2.61 10.42
CA ASP A 377 4.20 -2.97 9.95
C ASP A 377 4.12 -3.97 8.78
N SER A 378 3.24 -4.96 8.91
CA SER A 378 2.90 -5.94 7.88
C SER A 378 2.32 -5.32 6.60
N ASP A 379 1.44 -4.32 6.70
CA ASP A 379 0.83 -3.64 5.54
C ASP A 379 1.90 -2.81 4.79
N GLU A 380 2.77 -2.13 5.52
CA GLU A 380 3.89 -1.39 4.95
C GLU A 380 4.88 -2.30 4.21
N ILE A 381 5.24 -3.44 4.79
CA ILE A 381 6.18 -4.37 4.16
C ILE A 381 5.57 -5.05 2.92
N THR A 382 4.28 -5.38 2.95
CA THR A 382 3.67 -6.29 1.97
C THR A 382 2.80 -5.60 0.92
N ILE A 383 2.17 -4.47 1.27
CA ILE A 383 1.19 -3.77 0.42
C ILE A 383 1.75 -2.42 -0.05
N ILE A 384 2.18 -1.58 0.88
CA ILE A 384 2.59 -0.18 0.59
C ILE A 384 4.03 -0.12 0.09
N LEU A 385 4.86 -1.04 0.57
CA LEU A 385 6.30 -1.17 0.29
C LEU A 385 7.15 -0.02 0.85
N THR A 386 6.75 0.51 2.01
CA THR A 386 7.43 1.54 2.80
C THR A 386 8.26 0.94 3.94
N ASN A 387 8.90 1.79 4.75
CA ASN A 387 9.70 1.35 5.89
C ASN A 387 8.92 1.49 7.20
N PRO A 388 8.59 0.39 7.90
CA PRO A 388 7.73 0.39 9.09
C PRO A 388 8.38 0.92 10.37
N ASN A 389 9.42 1.73 10.23
CA ASN A 389 10.09 2.38 11.34
C ASN A 389 10.31 3.88 11.04
N ILE A 390 9.75 4.36 9.93
CA ILE A 390 9.87 5.72 9.44
C ILE A 390 8.51 6.13 8.92
N ASN A 391 7.81 6.91 9.74
CA ASN A 391 6.47 7.42 9.48
C ASN A 391 6.34 8.35 8.25
N ASP A 392 7.42 8.58 7.48
CA ASP A 392 7.52 9.45 6.30
C ASP A 392 8.74 8.93 5.51
N THR A 393 8.51 7.96 4.64
CA THR A 393 9.53 7.17 3.98
C THR A 393 10.33 7.97 2.94
N ASP A 394 9.72 8.95 2.29
CA ASP A 394 10.34 9.76 1.23
C ASP A 394 10.75 11.19 1.64
N ASP A 395 10.46 11.58 2.90
CA ASP A 395 10.86 12.83 3.54
C ASP A 395 10.26 14.07 2.86
N ASP A 396 8.98 13.99 2.46
CA ASP A 396 8.22 15.08 1.83
C ASP A 396 7.33 15.91 2.78
N ASP A 397 7.28 15.55 4.07
CA ASP A 397 6.43 16.09 5.14
C ASP A 397 4.97 15.55 5.19
N LEU A 398 4.60 14.52 4.40
CA LEU A 398 3.41 13.68 4.59
C LEU A 398 3.80 12.34 5.20
N THR A 399 2.93 11.77 6.04
CA THR A 399 3.17 10.40 6.52
C THR A 399 2.71 9.35 5.52
N ASP A 400 3.34 8.18 5.50
CA ASP A 400 2.99 7.11 4.56
C ASP A 400 1.50 6.72 4.71
N GLY A 401 1.01 6.70 5.96
CA GLY A 401 -0.40 6.55 6.29
C GLY A 401 -1.30 7.69 5.78
N GLU A 402 -0.88 8.95 5.83
CA GLU A 402 -1.65 10.09 5.28
C GLU A 402 -1.79 9.97 3.76
N GLU A 403 -0.70 9.65 3.10
CA GLU A 403 -0.65 9.45 1.65
C GLU A 403 -1.55 8.31 1.21
N TYR A 404 -1.38 7.12 1.80
CA TYR A 404 -2.15 5.95 1.40
C TYR A 404 -3.64 6.06 1.76
N LEU A 405 -3.96 6.51 2.98
CA LEU A 405 -5.34 6.48 3.49
C LEU A 405 -6.17 7.71 3.08
N HIS A 406 -5.54 8.83 2.71
CA HIS A 406 -6.25 10.09 2.47
C HIS A 406 -6.02 10.69 1.09
N TYR A 407 -4.78 10.71 0.59
CA TYR A 407 -4.44 11.44 -0.63
C TYR A 407 -4.35 10.55 -1.87
N GLY A 408 -4.04 9.27 -1.71
CA GLY A 408 -3.84 8.33 -2.81
C GLY A 408 -2.54 8.59 -3.59
N THR A 409 -1.58 9.24 -2.96
CA THR A 409 -0.21 9.45 -3.45
C THR A 409 0.66 8.23 -3.15
N ASN A 410 1.88 8.21 -3.69
CA ASN A 410 2.83 7.14 -3.51
C ASN A 410 3.82 7.48 -2.39
N ALA A 411 3.64 6.85 -1.23
CA ALA A 411 4.43 7.07 -0.02
C ALA A 411 5.94 6.75 -0.07
N SER A 412 6.48 6.50 -1.26
CA SER A 412 7.90 6.27 -1.48
C SER A 412 8.47 7.19 -2.56
N ASP A 413 7.68 8.17 -3.00
CA ASP A 413 7.97 9.09 -4.08
C ASP A 413 7.37 10.46 -3.79
N SER A 414 8.22 11.38 -3.32
CA SER A 414 7.84 12.73 -2.86
C SER A 414 7.12 13.60 -3.88
N ASP A 415 7.02 13.17 -5.14
CA ASP A 415 6.44 13.86 -6.30
C ASP A 415 5.75 12.79 -7.16
N THR A 416 4.51 12.43 -6.79
CA THR A 416 3.81 11.26 -7.30
C THR A 416 3.56 11.31 -8.81
N ASP A 417 3.30 12.50 -9.36
CA ASP A 417 3.03 12.67 -10.79
C ASP A 417 4.24 13.15 -11.61
N GLY A 418 5.30 13.59 -10.95
CA GLY A 418 6.59 13.91 -11.55
C GLY A 418 6.63 15.27 -12.24
N ASP A 419 5.79 16.23 -11.84
CA ASP A 419 5.78 17.58 -12.41
C ASP A 419 6.87 18.50 -11.82
N GLY A 420 7.43 18.14 -10.68
CA GLY A 420 8.49 18.86 -9.98
C GLY A 420 8.04 19.61 -8.71
N LEU A 421 6.76 19.53 -8.33
CA LEU A 421 6.25 19.88 -6.99
C LEU A 421 6.21 18.63 -6.12
N SER A 422 6.32 18.80 -4.80
CA SER A 422 6.11 17.66 -3.90
C SER A 422 4.63 17.50 -3.57
N ASP A 423 4.21 16.28 -3.26
CA ASP A 423 2.82 15.97 -2.93
C ASP A 423 2.34 16.83 -1.75
N TYR A 424 3.18 16.99 -0.71
CA TYR A 424 2.94 17.94 0.37
C TYR A 424 2.70 19.37 -0.12
N ALA A 425 3.55 19.88 -1.03
CA ALA A 425 3.46 21.26 -1.51
C ALA A 425 2.16 21.50 -2.26
N GLU A 426 1.76 20.55 -3.10
CA GLU A 426 0.52 20.59 -3.84
C GLU A 426 -0.70 20.57 -2.92
N ILE A 427 -0.75 19.65 -1.96
CA ILE A 427 -1.90 19.52 -1.04
C ILE A 427 -2.00 20.72 -0.09
N MET A 428 -0.90 21.08 0.55
CA MET A 428 -0.90 22.03 1.69
C MET A 428 -0.70 23.48 1.27
N THR A 429 0.01 23.72 0.17
CA THR A 429 0.40 25.07 -0.26
C THR A 429 -0.40 25.53 -1.46
N HIS A 430 -0.38 24.76 -2.55
CA HIS A 430 -0.90 25.19 -3.85
C HIS A 430 -2.36 24.80 -4.09
N LYS A 431 -2.84 23.78 -3.37
CA LYS A 431 -4.16 23.14 -3.51
C LYS A 431 -4.43 22.58 -4.89
N THR A 432 -3.36 22.18 -5.56
CA THR A 432 -3.37 21.43 -6.81
C THR A 432 -3.53 19.93 -6.54
N SER A 433 -3.60 19.13 -7.59
CA SER A 433 -3.79 17.69 -7.51
C SER A 433 -2.45 16.95 -7.60
N PRO A 434 -1.98 16.29 -6.52
CA PRO A 434 -0.68 15.60 -6.47
C PRO A 434 -0.60 14.28 -7.27
N THR A 435 -1.51 14.10 -8.20
CA THR A 435 -1.62 12.90 -9.04
C THR A 435 -1.86 13.26 -10.50
N LEU A 436 -1.85 14.55 -10.82
CA LEU A 436 -2.12 15.12 -12.12
C LEU A 436 -1.11 16.24 -12.38
N VAL A 437 -0.17 15.97 -13.27
CA VAL A 437 0.86 16.91 -13.74
C VAL A 437 0.31 18.29 -14.16
N ASP A 438 -0.97 18.36 -14.54
CA ASP A 438 -1.68 19.56 -15.01
C ASP A 438 -3.08 19.51 -14.39
N THR A 439 -3.29 20.30 -13.34
CA THR A 439 -4.47 20.22 -12.47
C THR A 439 -5.74 20.71 -13.16
N ASP A 440 -5.66 21.78 -13.94
CA ASP A 440 -6.82 22.39 -14.61
C ASP A 440 -6.96 22.00 -16.11
N SER A 441 -5.98 21.26 -16.62
CA SER A 441 -5.94 20.67 -17.96
C SER A 441 -5.83 21.69 -19.09
N ASP A 442 -5.11 22.78 -18.87
CA ASP A 442 -4.91 23.87 -19.83
C ASP A 442 -3.68 23.66 -20.75
N GLY A 443 -2.81 22.71 -20.39
CA GLY A 443 -1.60 22.34 -21.13
C GLY A 443 -0.28 22.82 -20.52
N LEU A 444 -0.29 23.59 -19.43
CA LEU A 444 0.85 23.87 -18.57
C LEU A 444 0.87 22.91 -17.38
N THR A 445 2.06 22.61 -16.85
CA THR A 445 2.14 21.83 -15.60
C THR A 445 2.03 22.77 -14.40
N ASP A 446 1.56 22.28 -13.27
CA ASP A 446 1.40 23.11 -12.07
C ASP A 446 2.75 23.75 -11.65
N TYR A 447 3.85 23.00 -11.80
CA TYR A 447 5.21 23.52 -11.65
C TYR A 447 5.54 24.67 -12.63
N GLU A 448 5.19 24.56 -13.92
CA GLU A 448 5.44 25.58 -14.95
C GLU A 448 4.67 26.87 -14.63
N GLU A 449 3.43 26.74 -14.21
CA GLU A 449 2.59 27.87 -13.83
C GLU A 449 3.15 28.61 -12.62
N LEU A 450 3.55 27.89 -11.58
CA LEU A 450 4.04 28.53 -10.36
C LEU A 450 5.44 29.14 -10.49
N ASN A 451 6.31 28.55 -11.33
CA ASN A 451 7.73 28.92 -11.38
C ASN A 451 8.15 29.68 -12.64
N THR A 452 7.44 29.51 -13.75
CA THR A 452 7.81 30.10 -15.04
C THR A 452 6.80 31.11 -15.57
N GLU A 453 5.51 30.78 -15.58
CA GLU A 453 4.47 31.63 -16.20
C GLU A 453 3.76 32.55 -15.18
N TYR A 454 3.76 32.17 -13.90
CA TYR A 454 3.12 32.87 -12.78
C TYR A 454 1.58 32.99 -12.90
N THR A 455 0.96 32.03 -13.57
CA THR A 455 -0.49 31.81 -13.69
C THR A 455 -1.04 31.02 -12.47
N ASP A 456 -2.37 30.88 -12.38
CA ASP A 456 -3.01 30.09 -11.31
C ASP A 456 -3.26 28.65 -11.77
N PRO A 457 -2.60 27.63 -11.21
CA PRO A 457 -2.72 26.23 -11.65
C PRO A 457 -4.07 25.55 -11.35
N ASN A 458 -5.07 26.33 -11.01
CA ASN A 458 -6.45 25.89 -10.81
C ASN A 458 -7.43 26.67 -11.70
N ASP A 459 -6.94 27.51 -12.60
CA ASP A 459 -7.72 28.38 -13.47
C ASP A 459 -7.10 28.46 -14.87
N ALA A 460 -7.61 27.62 -15.76
CA ALA A 460 -7.10 27.43 -17.13
C ALA A 460 -7.10 28.68 -18.03
N ASP A 461 -7.57 29.84 -17.56
CA ASP A 461 -7.70 31.12 -18.29
C ASP A 461 -7.52 32.24 -17.24
N SER A 462 -6.25 32.55 -16.93
CA SER A 462 -5.87 33.38 -15.77
C SER A 462 -6.31 34.84 -15.87
N ASP A 463 -6.37 35.39 -17.08
CA ASP A 463 -6.80 36.77 -17.32
C ASP A 463 -8.29 36.90 -17.73
N GLY A 464 -8.92 35.80 -18.12
CA GLY A 464 -10.33 35.70 -18.43
C GLY A 464 -10.71 36.23 -19.81
N ASP A 465 -9.77 36.25 -20.76
CA ASP A 465 -9.99 36.76 -22.11
C ASP A 465 -10.66 35.74 -23.06
N GLY A 466 -10.64 34.45 -22.67
CA GLY A 466 -11.23 33.31 -23.36
C GLY A 466 -10.24 32.38 -24.07
N LEU A 467 -8.93 32.63 -23.97
CA LEU A 467 -7.85 31.71 -24.31
C LEU A 467 -7.38 30.97 -23.06
N THR A 468 -6.72 29.82 -23.23
CA THR A 468 -6.11 29.14 -22.08
C THR A 468 -4.65 29.50 -21.97
N ASP A 469 -4.10 29.56 -20.76
CA ASP A 469 -2.72 30.01 -20.52
C ASP A 469 -1.72 29.15 -21.33
N GLY A 470 -1.96 27.84 -21.41
CA GLY A 470 -1.22 26.92 -22.27
C GLY A 470 -1.35 27.19 -23.78
N ASP A 471 -2.53 27.55 -24.29
CA ASP A 471 -2.74 27.90 -25.70
C ASP A 471 -2.04 29.22 -26.03
N GLU A 472 -2.13 30.20 -25.15
CA GLU A 472 -1.41 31.47 -25.26
C GLU A 472 0.09 31.25 -25.31
N LYS A 473 0.64 30.44 -24.41
CA LYS A 473 2.07 30.17 -24.36
C LYS A 473 2.58 29.40 -25.58
N TYR A 474 1.91 28.30 -25.91
CA TYR A 474 2.46 27.32 -26.86
C TYR A 474 1.90 27.45 -28.29
N ILE A 475 0.75 28.09 -28.48
CA ILE A 475 0.10 28.22 -29.78
C ILE A 475 0.19 29.64 -30.32
N LEU A 476 -0.22 30.65 -29.53
CA LEU A 476 -0.37 32.03 -30.00
C LEU A 476 0.87 32.89 -29.76
N GLY A 477 1.55 32.69 -28.64
CA GLY A 477 2.65 33.51 -28.16
C GLY A 477 2.22 34.82 -27.50
N THR A 478 0.97 34.89 -27.03
CA THR A 478 0.41 35.98 -26.20
C THR A 478 0.85 35.82 -24.74
N GLU A 479 0.56 36.81 -23.90
CA GLU A 479 0.97 36.84 -22.48
C GLU A 479 -0.19 36.40 -21.57
N PRO A 480 -0.13 35.22 -20.90
CA PRO A 480 -1.27 34.63 -20.16
C PRO A 480 -1.89 35.40 -18.98
N LEU A 481 -1.35 36.58 -18.68
CA LEU A 481 -1.79 37.43 -17.56
C LEU A 481 -2.27 38.80 -18.03
N GLU A 482 -2.31 39.04 -19.34
CA GLU A 482 -2.65 40.31 -19.95
C GLU A 482 -3.66 40.08 -21.07
N ASP A 483 -4.91 40.50 -20.82
CA ASP A 483 -6.04 40.26 -21.73
C ASP A 483 -5.89 40.91 -23.11
N ASP A 484 -4.92 41.82 -23.29
CA ASP A 484 -4.66 42.61 -24.50
C ASP A 484 -3.14 42.72 -24.69
N THR A 485 -2.54 41.76 -25.40
CA THR A 485 -1.08 41.61 -25.50
C THR A 485 -0.42 42.74 -26.30
N ASP A 486 -1.04 43.18 -27.39
CA ASP A 486 -0.47 44.21 -28.26
C ASP A 486 -0.88 45.66 -27.88
N GLY A 487 -1.88 45.81 -27.03
CA GLY A 487 -2.31 47.06 -26.43
C GLY A 487 -3.22 47.91 -27.33
N ASP A 488 -3.95 47.30 -28.26
CA ASP A 488 -4.86 48.00 -29.17
C ASP A 488 -6.28 48.25 -28.62
N ASN A 489 -6.62 47.65 -27.46
CA ASN A 489 -7.92 47.61 -26.78
C ASN A 489 -8.95 46.57 -27.30
N LEU A 490 -8.54 45.63 -28.14
CA LEU A 490 -9.17 44.32 -28.29
C LEU A 490 -8.52 43.34 -27.32
N ASN A 491 -9.24 42.28 -26.97
CA ASN A 491 -8.64 41.24 -26.15
C ASN A 491 -8.24 40.07 -27.05
N ASP A 492 -7.20 39.34 -26.68
CA ASP A 492 -6.54 38.39 -27.57
C ASP A 492 -7.52 37.29 -28.03
N GLY A 493 -8.38 36.84 -27.11
CA GLY A 493 -9.46 35.90 -27.38
C GLY A 493 -10.50 36.40 -28.39
N MET A 494 -10.89 37.68 -28.37
CA MET A 494 -11.80 38.25 -29.39
C MET A 494 -11.11 38.32 -30.75
N GLU A 495 -9.85 38.72 -30.78
CA GLU A 495 -9.07 38.79 -32.01
C GLU A 495 -8.98 37.42 -32.66
N TYR A 496 -8.56 36.42 -31.90
CA TYR A 496 -8.38 35.07 -32.41
C TYR A 496 -9.71 34.39 -32.81
N TYR A 497 -10.72 34.41 -31.94
CA TYR A 497 -11.96 33.66 -32.19
C TYR A 497 -13.01 34.41 -32.99
N GLN A 498 -13.05 35.75 -32.92
CA GLN A 498 -14.15 36.54 -33.47
C GLN A 498 -13.75 37.36 -34.70
N TYR A 499 -12.61 38.04 -34.67
CA TYR A 499 -12.22 38.99 -35.71
C TYR A 499 -11.22 38.41 -36.72
N GLY A 500 -10.42 37.42 -36.31
CA GLY A 500 -9.37 36.83 -37.12
C GLY A 500 -8.14 37.72 -37.31
N THR A 501 -8.04 38.79 -36.50
CA THR A 501 -6.87 39.67 -36.38
C THR A 501 -5.77 38.98 -35.56
N SER A 502 -4.58 39.58 -35.54
CA SER A 502 -3.42 39.03 -34.84
C SER A 502 -3.27 39.69 -33.46
N PRO A 503 -3.40 38.94 -32.34
CA PRO A 503 -3.26 39.51 -30.98
C PRO A 503 -1.84 39.96 -30.61
N LEU A 504 -0.91 39.91 -31.56
CA LEU A 504 0.47 40.35 -31.42
C LEU A 504 0.79 41.55 -32.30
N ASP A 505 -0.21 42.07 -33.02
CA ASP A 505 -0.02 43.08 -34.05
C ASP A 505 -1.18 44.08 -34.07
N ILE A 506 -0.91 45.25 -33.49
CA ILE A 506 -1.84 46.37 -33.35
C ILE A 506 -2.54 46.77 -34.67
N ASP A 507 -1.97 46.46 -35.82
CA ASP A 507 -2.45 46.85 -37.16
C ASP A 507 -2.27 45.65 -38.10
N SER A 508 -3.28 44.78 -38.16
CA SER A 508 -3.20 43.46 -38.79
C SER A 508 -2.98 43.50 -40.31
N ASP A 509 -3.26 44.62 -40.98
CA ASP A 509 -3.13 44.79 -42.43
C ASP A 509 -2.09 45.84 -42.87
N ASP A 510 -1.36 46.40 -41.91
CA ASP A 510 -0.26 47.36 -42.08
C ASP A 510 -0.68 48.69 -42.77
N ASP A 511 -1.94 49.13 -42.61
CA ASP A 511 -2.45 50.33 -43.28
C ASP A 511 -2.29 51.64 -42.49
N ASN A 512 -1.83 51.56 -41.23
CA ASN A 512 -1.67 52.60 -40.21
C ASN A 512 -2.94 52.99 -39.44
N ILE A 513 -3.97 52.15 -39.41
CA ILE A 513 -5.07 52.19 -38.45
C ILE A 513 -4.96 50.93 -37.57
N ASN A 514 -5.31 51.02 -36.29
CA ASN A 514 -5.33 49.82 -35.46
C ASN A 514 -6.68 49.07 -35.56
N ASP A 515 -6.64 47.77 -35.31
CA ASP A 515 -7.79 46.87 -35.53
C ASP A 515 -9.02 47.31 -34.70
N TYR A 516 -8.80 47.76 -33.47
CA TYR A 516 -9.84 48.38 -32.64
C TYR A 516 -10.52 49.59 -33.32
N GLU A 517 -9.74 50.53 -33.85
CA GLU A 517 -10.27 51.74 -34.48
C GLU A 517 -11.06 51.40 -35.74
N GLU A 518 -10.59 50.44 -36.52
CA GLU A 518 -11.31 49.93 -37.69
C GLU A 518 -12.67 49.35 -37.29
N LEU A 519 -12.72 48.47 -36.30
CA LEU A 519 -13.96 47.81 -35.89
C LEU A 519 -14.94 48.75 -35.18
N LYS A 520 -14.45 49.72 -34.38
CA LYS A 520 -15.30 50.55 -33.51
C LYS A 520 -15.51 51.97 -34.00
N THR A 521 -14.58 52.52 -34.78
CA THR A 521 -14.59 53.94 -35.19
C THR A 521 -14.90 54.09 -36.67
N TYR A 522 -14.17 53.41 -37.54
CA TYR A 522 -14.25 53.59 -39.00
C TYR A 522 -15.18 52.59 -39.69
N PHE A 523 -15.42 51.44 -39.06
CA PHE A 523 -16.22 50.32 -39.56
C PHE A 523 -15.67 49.69 -40.85
N THR A 524 -14.34 49.65 -40.97
CA THR A 524 -13.56 48.98 -42.02
C THR A 524 -13.27 47.52 -41.66
N ASP A 525 -12.69 46.75 -42.58
CA ASP A 525 -12.29 45.35 -42.36
C ASP A 525 -10.79 45.30 -42.00
N PRO A 526 -10.41 44.98 -40.75
CA PRO A 526 -9.02 45.08 -40.27
C PRO A 526 -8.02 44.08 -40.88
N LEU A 527 -8.48 43.29 -41.86
CA LEU A 527 -7.65 42.36 -42.62
C LEU A 527 -7.42 42.86 -44.06
N LEU A 528 -7.90 44.06 -44.40
CA LEU A 528 -7.93 44.61 -45.74
C LEU A 528 -7.55 46.09 -45.74
N SER A 529 -6.29 46.36 -46.07
CA SER A 529 -5.79 47.74 -46.13
C SER A 529 -6.63 48.70 -46.98
N ASP A 530 -7.38 48.17 -47.95
CA ASP A 530 -8.27 48.92 -48.85
C ASP A 530 -9.63 48.20 -48.83
N THR A 531 -10.50 48.60 -47.89
CA THR A 531 -11.74 47.90 -47.56
C THR A 531 -12.73 47.89 -48.74
N ASP A 532 -12.81 48.99 -49.49
CA ASP A 532 -13.74 49.13 -50.62
C ASP A 532 -13.10 48.83 -51.99
N SER A 533 -11.79 48.58 -52.03
CA SER A 533 -11.01 48.19 -53.21
C SER A 533 -10.96 49.25 -54.31
N ASP A 534 -10.99 50.53 -53.96
CA ASP A 534 -10.96 51.63 -54.91
C ASP A 534 -9.54 52.09 -55.33
N GLY A 535 -8.53 51.66 -54.56
CA GLY A 535 -7.12 51.95 -54.76
C GLY A 535 -6.48 52.92 -53.77
N LEU A 536 -7.23 53.47 -52.81
CA LEU A 536 -6.70 54.11 -51.60
C LEU A 536 -6.76 53.13 -50.43
N ASN A 537 -5.82 53.24 -49.50
CA ASN A 537 -5.95 52.49 -48.26
C ASN A 537 -6.83 53.28 -47.26
N ASP A 538 -7.43 52.60 -46.29
CA ASP A 538 -8.44 53.19 -45.40
C ASP A 538 -7.85 54.40 -44.64
N SER A 539 -6.57 54.32 -44.24
CA SER A 539 -5.84 55.43 -43.63
C SER A 539 -5.70 56.64 -44.56
N GLN A 540 -5.39 56.44 -45.85
CA GLN A 540 -5.31 57.51 -46.86
C GLN A 540 -6.66 58.18 -47.07
N GLU A 541 -7.74 57.42 -46.99
CA GLU A 541 -9.09 57.94 -47.14
C GLU A 541 -9.51 58.81 -45.97
N ILE A 542 -9.23 58.37 -44.74
CA ILE A 542 -9.48 59.16 -43.52
C ILE A 542 -8.69 60.48 -43.57
N ASP A 543 -7.41 60.43 -43.95
CA ASP A 543 -6.56 61.62 -44.13
C ASP A 543 -7.04 62.51 -45.29
N GLY A 544 -7.57 61.90 -46.36
CA GLY A 544 -8.11 62.54 -47.55
C GLY A 544 -9.51 63.13 -47.35
N GLY A 545 -10.23 62.68 -46.32
CA GLY A 545 -11.62 63.04 -46.02
C GLY A 545 -12.66 62.34 -46.90
N THR A 546 -12.29 61.23 -47.55
CA THR A 546 -13.19 60.31 -48.24
C THR A 546 -13.75 59.27 -47.26
N ASN A 547 -14.56 58.32 -47.73
CA ASN A 547 -15.22 57.34 -46.88
C ASN A 547 -14.68 55.92 -47.15
N PRO A 548 -13.91 55.32 -46.22
CA PRO A 548 -13.20 54.04 -46.37
C PRO A 548 -13.99 52.79 -46.80
N ILE A 549 -15.33 52.90 -46.84
CA ILE A 549 -16.23 51.79 -47.15
C ILE A 549 -17.08 52.08 -48.40
N ASN A 550 -16.70 53.07 -49.19
CA ASN A 550 -17.48 53.57 -50.31
C ASN A 550 -16.61 54.14 -51.43
N GLU A 551 -16.45 53.32 -52.48
CA GLU A 551 -15.57 53.57 -53.63
C GLU A 551 -15.73 54.96 -54.29
N ASP A 552 -16.88 55.63 -54.17
CA ASP A 552 -17.18 56.92 -54.83
C ASP A 552 -17.87 57.87 -53.83
N SER A 553 -17.05 58.65 -53.11
CA SER A 553 -17.47 59.48 -51.96
C SER A 553 -18.40 60.62 -52.33
N ASP A 554 -18.25 61.19 -53.52
CA ASP A 554 -19.08 62.30 -53.97
C ASP A 554 -20.18 61.90 -54.96
N SER A 555 -20.20 60.64 -55.39
CA SER A 555 -21.17 60.01 -56.30
C SER A 555 -21.18 60.61 -57.70
N ASP A 556 -20.02 60.92 -58.28
CA ASP A 556 -19.86 61.44 -59.64
C ASP A 556 -19.51 60.39 -60.72
N ASN A 557 -19.40 59.12 -60.30
CA ASN A 557 -19.01 57.94 -61.08
C ASN A 557 -17.50 57.81 -61.38
N LEU A 558 -16.64 58.57 -60.72
CA LEU A 558 -15.23 58.23 -60.53
C LEU A 558 -15.06 57.63 -59.13
N ASN A 559 -14.10 56.72 -58.98
CA ASN A 559 -13.76 56.23 -57.65
C ASN A 559 -12.65 57.09 -57.05
N ASP A 560 -12.60 57.19 -55.72
CA ASP A 560 -11.78 58.16 -55.00
C ASP A 560 -10.29 57.95 -55.31
N GLY A 561 -9.83 56.70 -55.37
CA GLY A 561 -8.48 56.33 -55.79
C GLY A 561 -8.12 56.75 -57.22
N PHE A 562 -9.03 56.62 -58.18
CA PHE A 562 -8.78 57.14 -59.53
C PHE A 562 -8.69 58.65 -59.54
N GLU A 563 -9.56 59.33 -58.80
CA GLU A 563 -9.57 60.79 -58.70
C GLU A 563 -8.27 61.34 -58.13
N VAL A 564 -7.80 60.78 -57.01
CA VAL A 564 -6.49 61.12 -56.45
C VAL A 564 -5.37 60.87 -57.46
N SER A 565 -5.46 59.78 -58.25
CA SER A 565 -4.45 59.45 -59.28
C SER A 565 -4.41 60.45 -60.45
N ILE A 566 -5.55 61.06 -60.81
CA ILE A 566 -5.64 62.06 -61.88
C ILE A 566 -5.57 63.51 -61.37
N GLY A 567 -5.61 63.70 -60.05
CA GLY A 567 -5.51 64.99 -59.39
C GLY A 567 -6.82 65.76 -59.22
N THR A 568 -7.97 65.11 -59.44
CA THR A 568 -9.29 65.66 -59.10
C THR A 568 -9.57 65.50 -57.59
N ASN A 569 -10.69 66.04 -57.11
CA ASN A 569 -11.04 66.07 -55.70
C ASN A 569 -12.17 65.08 -55.40
N ALA A 570 -11.80 63.94 -54.81
CA ALA A 570 -12.70 62.85 -54.44
C ALA A 570 -13.88 63.19 -53.50
N THR A 571 -13.93 64.41 -52.96
CA THR A 571 -15.05 64.86 -52.11
C THR A 571 -15.96 65.88 -52.81
N LYS A 572 -15.71 66.14 -54.10
CA LYS A 572 -16.37 67.18 -54.88
C LYS A 572 -16.52 66.77 -56.33
N LYS A 573 -17.78 66.50 -56.69
CA LYS A 573 -18.18 66.19 -58.06
C LYS A 573 -17.59 67.10 -59.14
N ASP A 574 -17.32 68.38 -58.84
CA ASP A 574 -16.82 69.38 -59.80
C ASP A 574 -15.57 70.05 -59.22
N THR A 575 -14.38 69.56 -59.63
CA THR A 575 -13.09 70.00 -59.09
C THR A 575 -12.77 71.44 -59.48
N ASP A 576 -12.99 71.80 -60.74
CA ASP A 576 -12.59 73.09 -61.30
C ASP A 576 -13.66 74.20 -61.20
N ASN A 577 -14.86 73.82 -60.74
CA ASN A 577 -16.04 74.64 -60.50
C ASN A 577 -16.62 75.29 -61.77
N ASP A 578 -16.56 74.61 -62.92
CA ASP A 578 -17.15 75.08 -64.17
C ASP A 578 -18.60 74.62 -64.43
N GLY A 579 -19.12 73.74 -63.56
CA GLY A 579 -20.50 73.29 -63.51
C GLY A 579 -20.77 71.93 -64.17
N TYR A 580 -19.73 71.18 -64.50
CA TYR A 580 -19.80 69.78 -64.95
C TYR A 580 -19.10 68.88 -63.94
N ASP A 581 -19.66 67.68 -63.74
CA ASP A 581 -19.06 66.73 -62.82
C ASP A 581 -17.79 66.08 -63.46
N ASP A 582 -16.72 65.82 -62.71
CA ASP A 582 -15.42 65.33 -63.19
C ASP A 582 -15.59 64.00 -63.96
N GLY A 583 -16.43 63.09 -63.46
CA GLY A 583 -16.79 61.85 -64.14
C GLY A 583 -17.48 62.05 -65.49
N VAL A 584 -18.27 63.11 -65.65
CA VAL A 584 -18.90 63.48 -66.93
C VAL A 584 -17.85 63.99 -67.92
N GLU A 585 -16.85 64.72 -67.43
CA GLU A 585 -15.77 65.27 -68.22
C GLU A 585 -14.83 64.18 -68.74
N ILE A 586 -14.40 63.27 -67.86
CA ILE A 586 -13.61 62.09 -68.22
C ILE A 586 -14.34 61.23 -69.26
N MET A 587 -15.64 60.96 -69.06
CA MET A 587 -16.46 60.21 -70.04
C MET A 587 -16.59 60.95 -71.39
N SER A 588 -16.58 62.28 -71.37
CA SER A 588 -16.67 63.14 -72.57
C SER A 588 -15.31 63.42 -73.22
N GLY A 589 -14.21 62.99 -72.59
CA GLY A 589 -12.84 63.23 -73.06
C GLY A 589 -12.38 64.68 -72.88
N THR A 590 -12.94 65.41 -71.91
CA THR A 590 -12.53 66.75 -71.52
C THR A 590 -11.64 66.72 -70.25
N ASP A 591 -11.12 67.87 -69.81
CA ASP A 591 -10.06 67.92 -68.77
C ASP A 591 -10.66 68.49 -67.48
N PRO A 592 -10.88 67.66 -66.43
CA PRO A 592 -11.59 68.05 -65.22
C PRO A 592 -10.81 69.02 -64.30
N LEU A 593 -9.60 69.42 -64.72
CA LEU A 593 -8.76 70.37 -64.00
C LEU A 593 -8.66 71.74 -64.69
N ASP A 594 -9.26 71.91 -65.87
CA ASP A 594 -9.27 73.18 -66.62
C ASP A 594 -10.69 73.70 -66.84
N PRO A 595 -11.11 74.80 -66.16
CA PRO A 595 -12.49 75.32 -66.19
C PRO A 595 -12.88 75.99 -67.53
N LYS A 596 -12.11 75.71 -68.59
CA LYS A 596 -12.34 76.08 -69.98
C LYS A 596 -12.48 74.84 -70.88
N SER A 597 -12.36 73.65 -70.32
CA SER A 597 -12.33 72.37 -71.00
C SER A 597 -13.57 71.57 -70.61
N TYR A 598 -14.75 72.05 -70.99
CA TYR A 598 -16.03 71.42 -70.66
C TYR A 598 -16.73 70.75 -71.85
N PRO A 599 -17.62 69.76 -71.61
CA PRO A 599 -18.45 69.13 -72.62
C PRO A 599 -19.29 70.14 -73.40
N ARG A 600 -19.15 70.20 -74.74
CA ARG A 600 -19.99 71.08 -75.56
C ARG A 600 -21.30 70.38 -75.89
N LEU A 601 -22.38 71.15 -76.03
CA LEU A 601 -23.75 70.68 -76.30
C LEU A 601 -23.89 69.71 -77.49
N PHE A 602 -22.86 69.59 -78.35
CA PHE A 602 -22.81 68.65 -79.47
C PHE A 602 -22.22 67.28 -79.12
N ASP A 603 -21.42 67.17 -78.06
CA ASP A 603 -20.71 65.94 -77.66
C ASP A 603 -21.62 65.00 -76.82
N ILE A 604 -22.54 65.57 -76.02
CA ILE A 604 -23.55 64.81 -75.25
C ILE A 604 -24.53 64.05 -76.17
N LEU A 605 -24.77 64.56 -77.39
CA LEU A 605 -25.66 63.90 -78.36
C LEU A 605 -25.05 62.61 -78.90
N ASP A 606 -23.72 62.56 -79.06
CA ASP A 606 -23.01 61.37 -79.55
C ASP A 606 -22.95 60.26 -78.49
N ILE A 607 -22.88 60.63 -77.19
CA ILE A 607 -22.97 59.67 -76.07
C ILE A 607 -24.37 59.06 -75.96
N ILE A 608 -25.45 59.86 -76.12
CA ILE A 608 -26.82 59.33 -76.15
C ILE A 608 -27.05 58.41 -77.35
N ILE A 609 -26.47 58.74 -78.52
CA ILE A 609 -26.55 57.88 -79.72
C ILE A 609 -25.75 56.59 -79.51
N GLY A 610 -24.58 56.66 -78.85
CA GLY A 610 -23.75 55.51 -78.47
C GLY A 610 -24.43 54.58 -77.46
N ALA A 611 -25.01 55.14 -76.39
CA ALA A 611 -25.74 54.38 -75.38
C ALA A 611 -27.00 53.72 -75.95
N ILE A 612 -27.75 54.39 -76.84
CA ILE A 612 -28.90 53.79 -77.55
C ILE A 612 -28.43 52.67 -78.50
N ALA A 613 -27.28 52.79 -79.13
CA ALA A 613 -26.71 51.75 -79.99
C ALA A 613 -26.28 50.52 -79.17
N VAL A 614 -25.63 50.71 -78.02
CA VAL A 614 -25.24 49.63 -77.10
C VAL A 614 -26.47 48.96 -76.48
N PHE A 615 -27.48 49.73 -76.06
CA PHE A 615 -28.74 49.19 -75.54
C PHE A 615 -29.51 48.40 -76.61
N SER A 616 -29.45 48.83 -77.88
CA SER A 616 -30.02 48.10 -79.01
C SER A 616 -29.26 46.80 -79.32
N ILE A 617 -27.94 46.78 -79.14
CA ILE A 617 -27.11 45.57 -79.29
C ILE A 617 -27.34 44.59 -78.12
N ILE A 618 -27.47 45.08 -76.89
CA ILE A 618 -27.79 44.27 -75.71
C ILE A 618 -29.21 43.68 -75.80
N LEU A 619 -30.21 44.44 -76.27
CA LEU A 619 -31.55 43.89 -76.57
C LEU A 619 -31.51 42.85 -77.70
N SER A 620 -30.66 43.05 -78.71
CA SER A 620 -30.47 42.09 -79.80
C SER A 620 -29.78 40.80 -79.33
N LEU A 621 -28.81 40.90 -78.42
CA LEU A 621 -28.15 39.77 -77.76
C LEU A 621 -29.07 39.03 -76.79
N PHE A 622 -29.94 39.75 -76.06
CA PHE A 622 -31.00 39.14 -75.23
C PHE A 622 -32.07 38.43 -76.07
N ALA A 623 -32.45 38.97 -77.23
CA ALA A 623 -33.35 38.32 -78.17
C ALA A 623 -32.73 37.06 -78.81
N LEU A 624 -31.42 37.06 -79.08
CA LEU A 624 -30.66 35.88 -79.51
C LEU A 624 -30.50 34.82 -78.39
N LYS A 625 -30.35 35.25 -77.13
CA LYS A 625 -30.27 34.34 -75.96
C LYS A 625 -31.64 33.73 -75.61
N LYS A 626 -32.75 34.44 -75.83
CA LYS A 626 -34.12 33.92 -75.64
C LYS A 626 -34.50 32.86 -76.67
N ASN A 627 -34.12 33.03 -77.95
CA ASN A 627 -34.31 32.00 -78.98
C ASN A 627 -33.42 30.76 -78.78
N LYS A 628 -32.30 30.85 -78.06
CA LYS A 628 -31.52 29.67 -77.63
C LYS A 628 -32.11 28.98 -76.38
N ARG A 629 -32.76 29.72 -75.47
CA ARG A 629 -33.41 29.13 -74.27
C ARG A 629 -34.73 28.40 -74.57
N ASP A 630 -35.51 28.85 -75.56
CA ASP A 630 -36.75 28.14 -75.96
C ASP A 630 -36.48 26.84 -76.74
N GLY A 631 -35.25 26.63 -77.24
CA GLY A 631 -34.81 25.37 -77.86
C GLY A 631 -34.24 24.33 -76.89
N LEU A 632 -33.88 24.73 -75.67
CA LEU A 632 -33.24 23.87 -74.66
C LEU A 632 -34.17 23.47 -73.51
N ARG A 633 -35.40 23.96 -73.47
CA ARG A 633 -36.39 23.63 -72.42
C ARG A 633 -37.21 22.35 -72.72
N LYS A 634 -36.71 21.47 -73.60
CA LYS A 634 -37.40 20.22 -73.97
C LYS A 634 -36.77 18.93 -73.45
N ASP A 635 -35.59 18.96 -72.83
CA ASP A 635 -34.86 17.73 -72.48
C ASP A 635 -34.53 17.57 -70.97
N GLU A 636 -35.05 18.41 -70.07
CA GLU A 636 -34.79 18.27 -68.60
C GLU A 636 -36.08 18.26 -67.76
N SER A 637 -37.09 17.49 -68.20
CA SER A 637 -38.27 17.17 -67.38
C SER A 637 -38.55 15.66 -67.26
N GLU A 638 -37.53 14.83 -67.46
CA GLU A 638 -37.58 13.37 -67.23
C GLU A 638 -36.39 12.92 -66.37
N GLU A 639 -36.25 13.38 -65.12
CA GLU A 639 -35.44 12.62 -64.14
C GLU A 639 -35.69 12.91 -62.63
N LEU A 640 -36.82 13.52 -62.27
CA LEU A 640 -37.20 13.70 -60.86
C LEU A 640 -38.68 13.30 -60.65
N SER A 641 -38.96 12.00 -60.79
CA SER A 641 -40.25 11.39 -60.47
C SER A 641 -40.13 9.85 -60.50
N LYS A 642 -40.34 9.21 -59.33
CA LYS A 642 -40.14 7.79 -58.93
C LYS A 642 -38.81 7.62 -58.16
N SER A 643 -38.78 7.24 -56.89
CA SER A 643 -39.62 6.26 -56.21
C SER A 643 -39.67 6.47 -54.69
N GLU A 644 -40.89 6.62 -54.18
CA GLU A 644 -41.26 6.34 -52.80
C GLU A 644 -41.91 4.94 -52.75
N MET A 645 -41.80 4.27 -51.60
CA MET A 645 -42.61 3.15 -51.08
C MET A 645 -42.23 1.66 -51.31
N VAL A 646 -41.78 1.06 -50.19
CA VAL A 646 -42.25 -0.16 -49.45
C VAL A 646 -41.96 -1.57 -50.04
N VAL A 647 -41.42 -2.48 -49.20
CA VAL A 647 -42.08 -3.70 -48.65
C VAL A 647 -41.04 -4.69 -48.02
N ASP A 648 -41.27 -4.99 -46.73
CA ASP A 648 -41.14 -6.22 -45.92
C ASP A 648 -40.04 -7.29 -46.16
N SER A 649 -39.45 -7.76 -45.04
CA SER A 649 -39.76 -9.05 -44.35
C SER A 649 -38.54 -9.75 -43.73
N GLU A 650 -38.84 -10.47 -42.65
CA GLU A 650 -38.01 -11.12 -41.62
C GLU A 650 -37.15 -12.33 -42.06
N THR A 651 -36.39 -12.83 -41.06
CA THR A 651 -35.75 -14.16 -40.84
C THR A 651 -34.27 -14.25 -41.21
N SER A 652 -33.37 -14.91 -40.47
CA SER A 652 -33.29 -15.53 -39.12
C SER A 652 -31.82 -15.96 -38.90
N ASP A 653 -31.45 -16.25 -37.63
CA ASP A 653 -30.31 -17.09 -37.18
C ASP A 653 -28.88 -16.52 -37.41
N SER A 654 -27.83 -16.76 -36.62
CA SER A 654 -27.51 -17.42 -35.33
C SER A 654 -25.98 -17.29 -35.15
N ASP A 655 -25.49 -17.24 -33.91
CA ASP A 655 -24.15 -17.67 -33.41
C ASP A 655 -22.86 -17.18 -34.11
N ASP A 656 -22.08 -16.32 -33.44
CA ASP A 656 -20.85 -16.66 -32.65
C ASP A 656 -20.27 -15.39 -31.99
#